data_AF-A0A1Q3M295-F1
#
_entry.id   AF-A0A1Q3M295-F1
#
_cell.length_a   1.000
_cell.length_b   1.000
_cell.length_c   1.000
_cell.angle_alpha   90.00
_cell.angle_beta   90.00
_cell.angle_gamma   90.00
#
_symmetry.space_group_name_H-M   'P 1'
#
loop_
_entity.id
_entity.type
_entity.pdbx_description
1 polymer ?
#
loop_
_entity_poly.entity_id
_entity_poly.type
_entity_poly.pdbx_seq_one_letter_code
_entity_poly.pdbx_strand_id
1 'polypeptide(L)'
;MRGAGLQNGRSSRLALLCGVSGLACLLAAGALTVPSWAQEVPDLSAEIPAGAQMLLESDTLVYDNDAQTVTAVGGVQIDYGGNRLVAQRVEYNRKTQRLVATGNVQIVQSDGTKINSDHIDITDDFADGFVNALRVETVDKTYFAAESAERMGGVLTTFHNGVYTACEPCEDKPDQAPIWRVKARKIIWNGQKKTVRFENSNFEFFGFPIAYLPAFEIADPTVKRKSGFLFPSVSYNTELGAGAGIPYYFALSPTYDLTIKGNYFTKQGFLGEAEWRQRFDNGQYNLKIAGIHQQDPGSFDANTVDSGPAGDPNKLRGMMGTKGQFAINSRWDFGWDVMLQSDKNFARTYKIDGFSDYVHRSEVYLTGLNDRNYFDLRGMKFQVQERLLDSDARARNDEQPWVLPSLDYAYIPDTPLAGGQLSVNLNARALHRSNLDTADSLTNPGFYERVRGIEGESGRLTAEAEWKRSFVTDGGMVFTPLLAFQADGNFVNASSGSLAAINNMAANPDIDTTADVRSSFFRSMATLGLEWRFPILFSSVGSSHVFEPMAQLFVRPNESYVGGLAVPNEDAQSFVFDASTLFERDKFSGYDRIEGGTRANLGIRYSGSFDNGWTTNGLFGQSYHLDGRNSFAEPDMVNVGANSGLETDTSDFVGLVGIASPNGLSASLSGRFDEQTLEVRRSEVKFGFSGQPISVSAKYAFIQKQPLYGFAEDRHEVMVGGSAQLSENWRIFGSGTYDLQTNVLVRDGIGFGYADDCFTYLMTFSETRDRDTKEVSQSIGFNISFRTLGDFGSATSSFTE
;
A
#
# COMPACT_ATOMS: atom_id res chain seq x y z
N MET A 1 -18.34 -64.35 -3.23
CA MET A 1 -16.96 -64.84 -3.08
C MET A 1 -16.12 -64.29 -4.21
N ARG A 2 -14.97 -63.69 -3.86
CA ARG A 2 -13.91 -63.13 -4.73
C ARG A 2 -14.31 -62.05 -5.75
N GLY A 3 -13.68 -60.88 -5.61
CA GLY A 3 -13.30 -60.06 -6.77
C GLY A 3 -13.44 -58.55 -6.62
N ALA A 4 -12.31 -57.90 -6.33
CA ALA A 4 -11.90 -56.55 -6.76
C ALA A 4 -12.65 -55.29 -6.26
N GLY A 5 -11.88 -54.39 -5.65
CA GLY A 5 -12.28 -53.01 -5.36
C GLY A 5 -11.04 -52.10 -5.24
N LEU A 6 -10.55 -51.63 -6.39
CA LEU A 6 -9.64 -50.49 -6.54
C LEU A 6 -10.46 -49.37 -7.19
N GLN A 7 -10.75 -48.26 -6.50
CA GLN A 7 -11.23 -47.02 -7.15
C GLN A 7 -10.76 -45.74 -6.43
N ASN A 8 -9.82 -45.06 -7.10
CA ASN A 8 -9.74 -43.62 -7.40
C ASN A 8 -10.53 -42.61 -6.54
N GLY A 9 -9.80 -41.82 -5.75
CA GLY A 9 -10.23 -40.54 -5.17
C GLY A 9 -9.79 -39.32 -5.99
N ARG A 10 -10.23 -39.19 -7.25
CA ARG A 10 -9.85 -38.07 -8.13
C ARG A 10 -11.00 -37.22 -8.68
N SER A 11 -12.25 -37.40 -8.24
CA SER A 11 -13.41 -36.73 -8.85
C SER A 11 -14.02 -35.55 -8.09
N SER A 12 -13.57 -35.21 -6.88
CA SER A 12 -14.21 -34.16 -6.07
C SER A 12 -13.82 -32.71 -6.44
N ARG A 13 -12.70 -32.49 -7.13
CA ARG A 13 -12.22 -31.12 -7.49
C ARG A 13 -12.81 -30.56 -8.78
N LEU A 14 -13.37 -31.37 -9.68
CA LEU A 14 -13.97 -30.89 -10.94
C LEU A 14 -15.44 -30.45 -10.81
N ALA A 15 -16.17 -30.91 -9.79
CA ALA A 15 -17.59 -30.58 -9.64
C ALA A 15 -17.85 -29.16 -9.08
N LEU A 16 -16.86 -28.54 -8.42
CA LEU A 16 -16.96 -27.17 -7.89
C LEU A 16 -16.70 -26.08 -8.95
N LEU A 17 -16.06 -26.41 -10.09
CA LEU A 17 -15.77 -25.47 -11.17
C LEU A 17 -17.00 -25.16 -12.07
N CYS A 18 -17.98 -26.06 -12.12
CA CYS A 18 -19.19 -25.87 -12.93
C CYS A 18 -20.29 -25.05 -12.23
N GLY A 19 -20.30 -24.98 -10.89
CA GLY A 19 -21.32 -24.26 -10.12
C GLY A 19 -21.15 -22.74 -10.13
N VAL A 20 -19.91 -22.24 -10.16
CA VAL A 20 -19.60 -20.80 -10.13
C VAL A 20 -19.72 -20.16 -11.52
N SER A 21 -19.60 -20.95 -12.59
CA SER A 21 -19.72 -20.50 -13.98
C SER A 21 -21.17 -20.14 -14.38
N GLY A 22 -22.18 -20.66 -13.67
CA GLY A 22 -23.60 -20.44 -13.98
C GLY A 22 -24.16 -19.08 -13.51
N LEU A 23 -23.64 -18.52 -12.41
CA LEU A 23 -24.13 -17.24 -11.88
C LEU A 23 -23.53 -16.01 -12.62
N ALA A 24 -22.34 -16.15 -13.21
CA ALA A 24 -21.71 -15.08 -13.99
C ALA A 24 -22.39 -14.85 -15.35
N CYS A 25 -22.95 -15.90 -15.97
CA CYS A 25 -23.67 -15.77 -17.25
C CYS A 25 -25.06 -15.14 -17.13
N LEU A 26 -25.69 -15.19 -15.95
CA LEU A 26 -27.03 -14.61 -15.73
C LEU A 26 -27.02 -13.10 -15.45
N LEU A 27 -25.88 -12.52 -15.06
CA LEU A 27 -25.71 -11.07 -14.88
C LEU A 27 -25.27 -10.34 -16.17
N ALA A 28 -24.91 -11.07 -17.23
CA ALA A 28 -24.45 -10.50 -18.49
C ALA A 28 -25.57 -10.28 -19.55
N ALA A 29 -26.79 -10.77 -19.33
CA ALA A 29 -27.85 -10.80 -20.35
C ALA A 29 -28.90 -9.66 -20.26
N GLY A 30 -28.68 -8.65 -19.41
CA GLY A 30 -29.67 -7.59 -19.13
C GLY A 30 -29.31 -6.21 -19.67
N ALA A 31 -28.79 -6.08 -20.90
CA ALA A 31 -28.57 -4.77 -21.52
C ALA A 31 -29.70 -4.45 -22.51
N LEU A 32 -30.68 -3.65 -22.08
CA LEU A 32 -31.65 -3.01 -22.96
C LEU A 32 -30.91 -2.04 -23.88
N THR A 33 -30.97 -2.27 -25.20
CA THR A 33 -30.48 -1.35 -26.21
C THR A 33 -31.33 -0.09 -26.21
N VAL A 34 -30.83 1.00 -25.60
CA VAL A 34 -31.37 2.34 -25.82
C VAL A 34 -30.65 2.92 -27.04
N PRO A 35 -31.35 3.44 -28.05
CA PRO A 35 -30.70 4.07 -29.19
C PRO A 35 -29.88 5.27 -28.69
N SER A 36 -28.56 5.20 -28.89
CA SER A 36 -27.66 6.31 -28.64
C SER A 36 -28.04 7.47 -29.55
N TRP A 37 -28.40 8.60 -28.96
CA TRP A 37 -28.38 9.86 -29.67
C TRP A 37 -26.92 10.16 -29.98
N ALA A 38 -26.55 10.12 -31.26
CA ALA A 38 -25.26 10.58 -31.71
C ALA A 38 -25.14 12.07 -31.34
N GLN A 39 -24.36 12.37 -30.30
CA GLN A 39 -23.84 13.72 -30.11
C GLN A 39 -22.63 13.86 -31.00
N GLU A 40 -22.75 14.74 -31.98
CA GLU A 40 -21.62 15.23 -32.77
C GLU A 40 -20.52 15.72 -31.83
N VAL A 41 -19.32 15.22 -32.09
CA VAL A 41 -18.09 15.73 -31.48
C VAL A 41 -17.96 17.20 -31.90
N PRO A 42 -17.88 18.16 -30.97
CA PRO A 42 -17.55 19.53 -31.34
C PRO A 42 -16.17 19.51 -31.99
N ASP A 43 -16.10 19.94 -33.24
CA ASP A 43 -14.85 20.17 -33.94
C ASP A 43 -14.07 21.26 -33.19
N LEU A 44 -13.01 20.88 -32.47
CA LEU A 44 -12.14 21.78 -31.71
C LEU A 44 -10.93 22.18 -32.56
N SER A 45 -11.21 22.63 -33.79
CA SER A 45 -10.37 23.69 -34.35
C SER A 45 -10.61 24.94 -33.50
N ALA A 46 -9.59 25.77 -33.29
CA ALA A 46 -9.80 27.05 -32.63
C ALA A 46 -10.72 27.89 -33.53
N GLU A 47 -12.04 27.83 -33.30
CA GLU A 47 -13.00 28.71 -33.97
C GLU A 47 -12.74 30.13 -33.46
N ILE A 48 -11.98 30.89 -34.25
CA ILE A 48 -11.91 32.33 -34.10
C ILE A 48 -13.35 32.83 -34.20
N PRO A 49 -13.91 33.50 -33.15
CA PRO A 49 -15.30 33.91 -33.15
C PRO A 49 -15.60 34.71 -34.41
N ALA A 50 -16.67 34.35 -35.13
CA ALA A 50 -17.08 35.08 -36.32
C ALA A 50 -17.29 36.56 -36.00
N GLY A 51 -16.39 37.43 -36.50
CA GLY A 51 -16.37 38.86 -36.20
C GLY A 51 -15.31 39.34 -35.20
N ALA A 52 -14.37 38.49 -34.77
CA ALA A 52 -13.22 38.91 -33.98
C ALA A 52 -12.44 40.01 -34.73
N GLN A 53 -12.18 41.15 -34.09
CA GLN A 53 -11.38 42.22 -34.69
C GLN A 53 -9.89 41.90 -34.55
N MET A 54 -9.17 42.01 -35.68
CA MET A 54 -7.71 42.00 -35.67
C MET A 54 -7.22 43.38 -35.22
N LEU A 55 -6.60 43.43 -34.03
CA LEU A 55 -5.96 44.63 -33.52
C LEU A 55 -4.50 44.60 -33.93
N LEU A 56 -4.05 45.60 -34.69
CA LEU A 56 -2.67 45.72 -35.13
C LEU A 56 -2.08 47.04 -34.61
N GLU A 57 -0.94 46.94 -33.93
CA GLU A 57 -0.12 48.05 -33.45
C GLU A 57 1.27 47.95 -34.06
N SER A 58 1.83 49.07 -34.53
CA SER A 58 3.17 49.14 -35.12
C SER A 58 3.65 50.59 -35.23
N ASP A 59 4.96 50.82 -35.31
CA ASP A 59 5.54 52.16 -35.49
C ASP A 59 5.20 52.77 -36.86
N THR A 60 5.15 51.94 -37.91
CA THR A 60 4.89 52.39 -39.27
C THR A 60 4.10 51.34 -40.05
N LEU A 61 3.04 51.79 -40.74
CA LEU A 61 2.22 50.97 -41.63
C LEU A 61 2.30 51.50 -43.06
N VAL A 62 2.77 50.68 -43.99
CA VAL A 62 2.97 51.01 -45.42
C VAL A 62 1.96 50.22 -46.25
N TYR A 63 1.16 50.93 -47.04
CA TYR A 63 0.23 50.33 -48.00
C TYR A 63 0.78 50.47 -49.42
N ASP A 64 1.11 49.34 -50.05
CA ASP A 64 1.44 49.28 -51.47
C ASP A 64 0.23 48.73 -52.24
N ASN A 65 -0.56 49.64 -52.80
CA ASN A 65 -1.78 49.29 -53.52
C ASN A 65 -1.50 48.65 -54.89
N ASP A 66 -0.33 48.90 -55.49
CA ASP A 66 0.04 48.32 -56.79
C ASP A 66 0.49 46.87 -56.62
N ALA A 67 1.31 46.60 -55.59
CA ALA A 67 1.72 45.25 -55.21
C ALA A 67 0.66 44.49 -54.41
N GLN A 68 -0.40 45.17 -53.95
CA GLN A 68 -1.43 44.63 -53.05
C GLN A 68 -0.87 44.08 -51.73
N THR A 69 0.15 44.76 -51.17
CA THR A 69 0.78 44.39 -49.90
C THR A 69 0.58 45.45 -48.82
N VAL A 70 0.43 45.00 -47.57
CA VAL A 70 0.36 45.83 -46.37
C VAL A 70 1.53 45.45 -45.48
N THR A 71 2.43 46.38 -45.19
CA THR A 71 3.61 46.12 -44.36
C THR A 71 3.54 46.92 -43.07
N ALA A 72 3.55 46.24 -41.93
CA ALA A 72 3.78 46.82 -40.62
C ALA A 72 5.26 46.67 -40.23
N VAL A 73 5.89 47.73 -39.72
CA VAL A 73 7.31 47.75 -39.31
C VAL A 73 7.46 48.48 -37.98
N GLY A 74 8.32 47.93 -37.11
CA GLY A 74 8.68 48.52 -35.82
C GLY A 74 7.70 48.10 -34.72
N GLY A 75 8.15 47.20 -33.84
CA GLY A 75 7.36 46.72 -32.69
C GLY A 75 5.97 46.20 -33.06
N VAL A 76 5.85 45.42 -34.14
CA VAL A 76 4.53 44.98 -34.63
C VAL A 76 3.91 44.02 -33.61
N GLN A 77 2.72 44.35 -33.13
CA GLN A 77 1.88 43.48 -32.30
C GLN A 77 0.52 43.29 -32.97
N ILE A 78 0.12 42.04 -33.16
CA ILE A 78 -1.18 41.67 -33.73
C ILE A 78 -1.91 40.79 -32.73
N ASP A 79 -3.07 41.23 -32.28
CA ASP A 79 -3.97 40.47 -31.42
C ASP A 79 -5.21 40.04 -32.23
N TYR A 80 -5.43 38.73 -32.35
CA TYR A 80 -6.53 38.18 -33.13
C TYR A 80 -7.02 36.85 -32.56
N GLY A 81 -8.31 36.77 -32.20
CA GLY A 81 -8.94 35.53 -31.75
C GLY A 81 -8.33 34.92 -30.47
N GLY A 82 -7.73 35.74 -29.61
CA GLY A 82 -7.00 35.26 -28.41
C GLY A 82 -5.54 34.87 -28.67
N ASN A 83 -5.10 34.87 -29.93
CA ASN A 83 -3.70 34.72 -30.30
C ASN A 83 -3.02 36.10 -30.36
N ARG A 84 -1.76 36.16 -29.93
CA ARG A 84 -0.91 37.35 -29.99
C ARG A 84 0.34 37.07 -30.81
N LEU A 85 0.57 37.83 -31.88
CA LEU A 85 1.80 37.79 -32.68
C LEU A 85 2.60 39.07 -32.42
N VAL A 86 3.90 38.91 -32.16
CA VAL A 86 4.87 40.01 -32.04
C VAL A 86 5.99 39.77 -33.05
N ALA A 87 6.39 40.80 -33.82
CA ALA A 87 7.49 40.72 -34.78
C ALA A 87 8.10 42.10 -35.08
N GLN A 88 9.27 42.14 -35.71
CA GLN A 88 9.87 43.41 -36.17
C GLN A 88 9.22 43.94 -37.45
N ARG A 89 8.81 43.04 -38.35
CA ARG A 89 8.15 43.38 -39.60
C ARG A 89 7.13 42.29 -39.97
N VAL A 90 5.92 42.71 -40.32
CA VAL A 90 4.86 41.82 -40.84
C VAL A 90 4.39 42.35 -42.18
N GLU A 91 4.40 41.51 -43.20
CA GLU A 91 3.94 41.82 -44.56
C GLU A 91 2.76 40.93 -44.92
N TYR A 92 1.63 41.54 -45.25
CA TYR A 92 0.41 40.87 -45.66
C TYR A 92 0.15 41.10 -47.14
N ASN A 93 0.16 40.02 -47.93
CA ASN A 93 -0.17 40.06 -49.34
C ASN A 93 -1.65 39.73 -49.55
N ARG A 94 -2.44 40.72 -49.99
CA ARG A 94 -3.89 40.60 -50.16
C ARG A 94 -4.27 39.70 -51.34
N LYS A 95 -3.38 39.51 -52.32
CA LYS A 95 -3.64 38.67 -53.50
C LYS A 95 -3.47 37.18 -53.19
N THR A 96 -2.44 36.84 -52.42
CA THR A 96 -2.15 35.46 -52.03
C THR A 96 -2.72 35.10 -50.66
N GLN A 97 -3.30 36.06 -49.94
CA GLN A 97 -3.79 35.89 -48.57
C GLN A 97 -2.73 35.32 -47.64
N ARG A 98 -1.47 35.78 -47.79
CA ARG A 98 -0.34 35.32 -46.98
C ARG A 98 0.21 36.42 -46.12
N LEU A 99 0.56 36.06 -44.89
CA LEU A 99 1.17 36.90 -43.88
C LEU A 99 2.58 36.39 -43.61
N VAL A 100 3.56 37.25 -43.83
CA VAL A 100 4.97 36.98 -43.63
C VAL A 100 5.48 37.83 -42.48
N ALA A 101 5.84 37.21 -41.36
CA ALA A 101 6.43 37.87 -40.21
C ALA A 101 7.95 37.61 -40.18
N THR A 102 8.74 38.63 -39.87
CA THR A 102 10.21 38.58 -39.86
C THR A 102 10.79 39.32 -38.65
N GLY A 103 11.84 38.75 -38.08
CA GLY A 103 12.63 39.32 -36.98
C GLY A 103 11.99 39.09 -35.61
N ASN A 104 12.58 38.19 -34.82
CA ASN A 104 12.15 37.81 -33.46
C ASN A 104 10.63 37.59 -33.35
N VAL A 105 10.08 36.78 -34.26
CA VAL A 105 8.65 36.48 -34.29
C VAL A 105 8.29 35.63 -33.08
N GLN A 106 7.29 36.07 -32.32
CA GLN A 106 6.71 35.31 -31.23
C GLN A 106 5.19 35.25 -31.42
N ILE A 107 4.62 34.06 -31.39
CA ILE A 107 3.17 33.81 -31.38
C ILE A 107 2.82 33.16 -30.06
N VAL A 108 1.94 33.79 -29.29
CA VAL A 108 1.30 33.20 -28.11
C VAL A 108 -0.11 32.80 -28.52
N GLN A 109 -0.40 31.51 -28.50
CA GLN A 109 -1.72 30.99 -28.85
C GLN A 109 -2.70 31.14 -27.68
N SER A 110 -3.99 31.09 -27.99
CA SER A 110 -5.07 31.19 -27.00
C SER A 110 -5.03 30.12 -25.91
N ASP A 111 -4.41 28.98 -26.19
CA ASP A 111 -4.21 27.88 -25.23
C ASP A 111 -3.00 28.09 -24.30
N GLY A 112 -2.18 29.12 -24.55
CA GLY A 112 -0.95 29.41 -23.81
C GLY A 112 0.34 28.87 -24.44
N THR A 113 0.26 28.13 -25.55
CA THR A 113 1.43 27.64 -26.29
C THR A 113 2.19 28.82 -26.91
N LYS A 114 3.51 28.87 -26.69
CA LYS A 114 4.40 29.91 -27.24
C LYS A 114 5.21 29.35 -28.40
N ILE A 115 5.23 30.07 -29.51
CA ILE A 115 5.96 29.73 -30.72
C ILE A 115 6.90 30.88 -31.06
N ASN A 116 8.20 30.62 -31.11
CA ASN A 116 9.21 31.60 -31.48
C ASN A 116 9.90 31.20 -32.80
N SER A 117 10.24 32.17 -33.63
CA SER A 117 10.89 31.96 -34.93
C SER A 117 11.55 33.25 -35.46
N ASP A 118 12.53 33.11 -36.36
CA ASP A 118 13.09 34.26 -37.09
C ASP A 118 12.21 34.71 -38.27
N HIS A 119 11.47 33.77 -38.87
CA HIS A 119 10.66 33.99 -40.06
C HIS A 119 9.49 33.00 -40.14
N ILE A 120 8.28 33.54 -40.29
CA ILE A 120 7.03 32.79 -40.43
C ILE A 120 6.33 33.25 -41.72
N ASP A 121 5.99 32.33 -42.62
CA ASP A 121 5.08 32.53 -43.76
C ASP A 121 3.83 31.68 -43.54
N ILE A 122 2.69 32.32 -43.30
CA ILE A 122 1.42 31.65 -43.00
C ILE A 122 0.30 32.21 -43.88
N THR A 123 -0.74 31.41 -44.08
CA THR A 123 -2.01 31.89 -44.65
C THR A 123 -2.78 32.76 -43.64
N ASP A 124 -3.69 33.61 -44.13
CA ASP A 124 -4.50 34.52 -43.32
C ASP A 124 -5.42 33.81 -42.31
N ASP A 125 -5.75 32.55 -42.57
CA ASP A 125 -6.47 31.63 -41.68
C ASP A 125 -5.56 30.81 -40.73
N PHE A 126 -4.24 31.02 -40.79
CA PHE A 126 -3.22 30.28 -40.01
C PHE A 126 -3.21 28.76 -40.24
N ALA A 127 -3.90 28.25 -41.28
CA ALA A 127 -4.03 26.82 -41.52
C ALA A 127 -2.76 26.21 -42.13
N ASP A 128 -2.17 26.89 -43.11
CA ASP A 128 -0.96 26.46 -43.80
C ASP A 128 0.18 27.43 -43.54
N GLY A 129 1.38 26.91 -43.32
CA GLY A 129 2.52 27.78 -43.15
C GLY A 129 3.86 27.08 -43.09
N PHE A 130 4.89 27.87 -43.33
CA PHE A 130 6.28 27.48 -43.24
C PHE A 130 6.99 28.37 -42.22
N VAL A 131 7.79 27.75 -41.36
CA VAL A 131 8.50 28.44 -40.30
C VAL A 131 9.98 28.03 -40.33
N ASN A 132 10.89 29.01 -40.26
CA ASN A 132 12.33 28.78 -40.10
C ASN A 132 12.75 29.00 -38.65
N ALA A 133 13.69 28.18 -38.15
CA ALA A 133 14.21 28.26 -36.79
C ALA A 133 13.09 28.24 -35.73
N LEU A 134 12.19 27.26 -35.82
CA LEU A 134 11.03 27.14 -34.95
C LEU A 134 11.42 26.67 -33.54
N ARG A 135 10.90 27.33 -32.51
CA ARG A 135 10.89 26.86 -31.12
C ARG A 135 9.48 26.91 -30.56
N VAL A 136 9.03 25.85 -29.92
CA VAL A 136 7.70 25.74 -29.32
C VAL A 136 7.81 25.36 -27.85
N GLU A 137 7.10 26.08 -26.99
CA GLU A 137 6.91 25.79 -25.57
C GLU A 137 5.42 25.58 -25.34
N THR A 138 5.04 24.38 -24.89
CA THR A 138 3.65 24.04 -24.57
C THR A 138 3.32 24.36 -23.11
N VAL A 139 2.02 24.41 -22.79
CA VAL A 139 1.54 24.61 -21.41
C VAL A 139 1.97 23.53 -20.42
N ASP A 140 2.19 22.30 -20.90
CA ASP A 140 2.67 21.17 -20.09
C ASP A 140 4.21 21.16 -19.96
N LYS A 141 4.87 22.30 -20.26
CA LYS A 141 6.33 22.47 -20.24
C LYS A 141 7.07 21.41 -21.09
N THR A 142 6.56 21.14 -22.28
CA THR A 142 7.29 20.38 -23.31
C THR A 142 7.81 21.31 -24.38
N TYR A 143 8.99 21.00 -24.92
CA TYR A 143 9.75 21.87 -25.79
C TYR A 143 10.06 21.19 -27.11
N PHE A 144 9.78 21.89 -28.21
CA PHE A 144 10.17 21.49 -29.56
C PHE A 144 11.09 22.54 -30.17
N ALA A 145 12.09 22.11 -30.92
CA ALA A 145 12.93 23.00 -31.73
C ALA A 145 13.22 22.37 -33.09
N ALA A 146 13.26 23.14 -34.17
CA ALA A 146 13.54 22.61 -35.51
C ALA A 146 14.18 23.65 -36.42
N GLU A 147 14.93 23.17 -37.42
CA GLU A 147 15.54 24.03 -38.46
C GLU A 147 14.45 24.66 -39.33
N SER A 148 13.46 23.85 -39.71
CA SER A 148 12.24 24.33 -40.36
C SER A 148 11.03 23.51 -39.95
N ALA A 149 9.84 24.07 -40.10
CA ALA A 149 8.60 23.37 -39.90
C ALA A 149 7.54 23.78 -40.93
N GLU A 150 6.73 22.81 -41.32
CA GLU A 150 5.62 22.96 -42.25
C GLU A 150 4.32 22.57 -41.54
N ARG A 151 3.35 23.49 -41.52
CA ARG A 151 1.98 23.21 -41.11
C ARG A 151 1.13 23.03 -42.36
N MET A 152 0.39 21.92 -42.42
CA MET A 152 -0.53 21.60 -43.50
C MET A 152 -1.94 21.33 -42.98
N GLY A 153 -2.92 21.94 -43.62
CA GLY A 153 -4.35 21.77 -43.40
C GLY A 153 -4.79 22.10 -41.98
N GLY A 154 -4.07 22.98 -41.27
CA GLY A 154 -4.36 23.37 -39.89
C GLY A 154 -4.15 22.28 -38.83
N VAL A 155 -3.75 21.06 -39.23
CA VAL A 155 -3.81 19.85 -38.39
C VAL A 155 -2.45 19.18 -38.21
N LEU A 156 -1.63 19.15 -39.27
CA LEU A 156 -0.37 18.44 -39.29
C LEU A 156 0.79 19.43 -39.25
N THR A 157 1.61 19.37 -38.21
CA THR A 157 2.85 20.15 -38.13
C THR A 157 4.03 19.20 -38.27
N THR A 158 4.82 19.38 -39.32
CA THR A 158 6.02 18.60 -39.60
C THR A 158 7.25 19.43 -39.30
N PHE A 159 8.06 18.99 -38.35
CA PHE A 159 9.34 19.59 -38.00
C PHE A 159 10.45 18.84 -38.73
N HIS A 160 11.31 19.57 -39.45
CA HIS A 160 12.49 19.03 -40.12
C HIS A 160 13.74 19.26 -39.27
N ASN A 161 14.54 18.21 -39.11
CA ASN A 161 15.71 18.20 -38.21
C ASN A 161 15.36 18.72 -36.80
N GLY A 162 14.30 18.15 -36.23
CA GLY A 162 13.69 18.59 -34.99
C GLY A 162 14.26 17.92 -33.74
N VAL A 163 14.02 18.56 -32.60
CA VAL A 163 14.36 18.12 -31.24
C VAL A 163 13.11 18.21 -30.37
N TYR A 164 12.88 17.19 -29.55
CA TYR A 164 11.84 17.16 -28.52
C TYR A 164 12.43 16.85 -27.14
N THR A 165 11.96 17.54 -26.10
CA THR A 165 12.29 17.24 -24.70
C THR A 165 11.21 17.76 -23.76
N ALA A 166 11.06 17.12 -22.60
CA ALA A 166 10.29 17.68 -21.49
C ALA A 166 11.19 18.39 -20.45
N CYS A 167 12.49 18.44 -20.67
CA CYS A 167 13.43 19.17 -19.82
C CYS A 167 13.49 20.64 -20.22
N GLU A 168 13.40 21.51 -19.23
CA GLU A 168 13.51 22.95 -19.43
C GLU A 168 14.92 23.30 -19.95
N PRO A 169 15.04 24.01 -21.10
CA PRO A 169 16.33 24.45 -21.61
C PRO A 169 17.04 25.36 -20.60
N CYS A 170 18.35 25.18 -20.40
CA CYS A 170 19.11 26.00 -19.48
C CYS A 170 19.33 27.41 -20.06
N GLU A 171 18.76 28.44 -19.43
CA GLU A 171 18.91 29.84 -19.86
C GLU A 171 20.37 30.33 -19.76
N ASP A 172 21.10 29.91 -18.72
CA ASP A 172 22.50 30.31 -18.48
C ASP A 172 23.49 29.64 -19.47
N LYS A 173 23.12 28.48 -20.01
CA LYS A 173 23.94 27.68 -20.92
C LYS A 173 23.09 27.13 -22.07
N PRO A 174 22.71 27.99 -23.03
CA PRO A 174 21.82 27.61 -24.13
C PRO A 174 22.40 26.53 -25.06
N ASP A 175 23.73 26.37 -25.09
CA ASP A 175 24.41 25.35 -25.89
C ASP A 175 24.47 23.97 -25.20
N GLN A 176 24.12 23.88 -23.92
CA GLN A 176 24.15 22.62 -23.17
C GLN A 176 22.93 21.76 -23.52
N ALA A 177 23.16 20.50 -23.87
CA ALA A 177 22.07 19.56 -24.11
C ALA A 177 21.29 19.29 -22.81
N PRO A 178 19.95 19.24 -22.86
CA PRO A 178 19.13 18.77 -21.74
C PRO A 178 19.48 17.33 -21.34
N ILE A 179 19.08 16.91 -20.13
CA ILE A 179 19.37 15.57 -19.59
C ILE A 179 18.93 14.48 -20.57
N TRP A 180 17.77 14.64 -21.18
CA TRP A 180 17.35 13.79 -22.28
C TRP A 180 16.67 14.60 -23.38
N ARG A 181 16.80 14.15 -24.62
CA ARG A 181 16.08 14.69 -25.77
C ARG A 181 15.98 13.67 -26.89
N VAL A 182 14.99 13.84 -27.76
CA VAL A 182 14.85 13.06 -29.00
C VAL A 182 15.20 13.97 -30.16
N LYS A 183 16.27 13.66 -30.91
CA LYS A 183 16.58 14.31 -32.18
C LYS A 183 16.06 13.47 -33.32
N ALA A 184 15.27 14.04 -34.23
CA ALA A 184 14.73 13.30 -35.37
C ALA A 184 14.90 14.09 -36.66
N ARG A 185 15.09 13.38 -37.79
CA ARG A 185 15.06 14.03 -39.11
C ARG A 185 13.68 14.61 -39.40
N LYS A 186 12.63 13.95 -38.91
CA LYS A 186 11.24 14.39 -39.07
C LYS A 186 10.47 14.13 -37.77
N ILE A 187 9.86 15.16 -37.21
CA ILE A 187 8.85 15.04 -36.14
C ILE A 187 7.51 15.44 -36.75
N ILE A 188 6.50 14.59 -36.63
CA ILE A 188 5.17 14.83 -37.19
C ILE A 188 4.22 14.93 -36.01
N TRP A 189 3.77 16.14 -35.72
CA TRP A 189 2.76 16.42 -34.71
C TRP A 189 1.40 16.53 -35.37
N ASN A 190 0.49 15.63 -35.00
CA ASN A 190 -0.86 15.58 -35.51
C ASN A 190 -1.86 16.02 -34.44
N GLY A 191 -2.45 17.21 -34.60
CA GLY A 191 -3.39 17.78 -33.64
C GLY A 191 -4.74 17.04 -33.56
N GLN A 192 -5.19 16.40 -34.64
CA GLN A 192 -6.44 15.63 -34.67
C GLN A 192 -6.28 14.25 -34.04
N LYS A 193 -5.23 13.50 -34.42
CA LYS A 193 -4.93 12.20 -33.83
C LYS A 193 -4.30 12.32 -32.43
N LYS A 194 -3.87 13.53 -32.05
CA LYS A 194 -3.18 13.82 -30.80
C LYS A 194 -1.93 12.95 -30.60
N THR A 195 -1.06 12.96 -31.62
CA THR A 195 0.15 12.14 -31.64
C THR A 195 1.37 12.94 -32.07
N VAL A 196 2.53 12.55 -31.56
CA VAL A 196 3.82 13.05 -32.01
C VAL A 196 4.64 11.86 -32.48
N ARG A 197 4.87 11.77 -33.79
CA ARG A 197 5.63 10.70 -34.43
C ARG A 197 7.03 11.17 -34.79
N PHE A 198 8.03 10.41 -34.43
CA PHE A 198 9.44 10.67 -34.73
C PHE A 198 9.92 9.69 -35.81
N GLU A 199 10.64 10.17 -36.82
CA GLU A 199 11.24 9.34 -37.87
C GLU A 199 12.75 9.58 -37.99
N ASN A 200 13.50 8.48 -38.10
CA ASN A 200 14.97 8.45 -38.09
C ASN A 200 15.52 9.25 -36.90
N SER A 201 15.19 8.79 -35.70
CA SER A 201 15.45 9.52 -34.46
C SER A 201 16.55 8.88 -33.63
N ASN A 202 17.29 9.73 -32.91
CA ASN A 202 18.24 9.35 -31.89
C ASN A 202 17.74 9.86 -30.53
N PHE A 203 17.56 8.95 -29.59
CA PHE A 203 17.38 9.31 -28.19
C PHE A 203 18.75 9.63 -27.60
N GLU A 204 18.93 10.88 -27.18
CA GLU A 204 20.16 11.36 -26.55
C GLU A 204 19.95 11.52 -25.04
N PHE A 205 20.92 11.03 -24.27
CA PHE A 205 20.98 11.17 -22.81
C PHE A 205 22.31 11.83 -22.44
N PHE A 206 22.26 12.93 -21.69
CA PHE A 206 23.39 13.84 -21.47
C PHE A 206 24.12 14.26 -22.77
N GLY A 207 23.36 14.41 -23.87
CA GLY A 207 23.89 14.75 -25.19
C GLY A 207 24.52 13.58 -25.96
N PHE A 208 24.64 12.39 -25.37
CA PHE A 208 25.13 11.19 -26.06
C PHE A 208 23.98 10.38 -26.65
N PRO A 209 24.02 9.98 -27.93
CA PRO A 209 22.99 9.12 -28.52
C PRO A 209 23.10 7.69 -27.94
N ILE A 210 22.08 7.24 -27.21
CA ILE A 210 22.05 5.90 -26.60
C ILE A 210 21.15 4.90 -27.34
N ALA A 211 20.19 5.38 -28.13
CA ALA A 211 19.31 4.52 -28.91
C ALA A 211 18.90 5.17 -30.24
N TYR A 212 19.01 4.41 -31.33
CA TYR A 212 18.44 4.78 -32.63
C TYR A 212 17.07 4.14 -32.79
N LEU A 213 16.05 4.96 -33.07
CA LEU A 213 14.68 4.53 -33.29
C LEU A 213 14.25 4.94 -34.71
N PRO A 214 14.09 3.98 -35.64
CA PRO A 214 13.71 4.27 -37.03
C PRO A 214 12.37 5.02 -37.13
N ALA A 215 11.39 4.62 -36.31
CA ALA A 215 10.17 5.38 -36.09
C ALA A 215 9.54 4.99 -34.75
N PHE A 216 9.03 5.97 -34.00
CA PHE A 216 8.17 5.73 -32.84
C PHE A 216 7.16 6.87 -32.70
N GLU A 217 6.10 6.64 -31.91
CA GLU A 217 5.03 7.61 -31.72
C GLU A 217 4.67 7.70 -30.24
N ILE A 218 4.57 8.93 -29.73
CA ILE A 218 4.10 9.22 -28.37
C ILE A 218 2.73 9.89 -28.42
N ALA A 219 2.05 9.90 -27.29
CA ALA A 219 0.85 10.71 -27.11
C ALA A 219 1.24 12.19 -27.11
N ASP A 220 0.37 13.03 -27.69
CA ASP A 220 0.45 14.47 -27.48
C ASP A 220 0.36 14.81 -25.98
N PRO A 221 1.04 15.87 -25.48
CA PRO A 221 1.03 16.24 -24.07
C PRO A 221 -0.38 16.39 -23.46
N THR A 222 -1.37 16.79 -24.28
CA THR A 222 -2.78 16.93 -23.86
C THR A 222 -3.50 15.59 -23.66
N VAL A 223 -2.94 14.48 -24.13
CA VAL A 223 -3.53 13.14 -24.02
C VAL A 223 -2.99 12.41 -22.80
N LYS A 224 -3.86 12.28 -21.81
CA LYS A 224 -3.53 11.55 -20.56
C LYS A 224 -3.43 10.03 -20.74
N ARG A 225 -4.07 9.45 -21.76
CA ARG A 225 -4.15 7.98 -21.95
C ARG A 225 -4.14 7.60 -23.43
N LYS A 226 -3.20 6.74 -23.84
CA LYS A 226 -3.11 6.23 -25.20
C LYS A 226 -2.47 4.84 -25.23
N SER A 227 -2.92 3.96 -26.13
CA SER A 227 -2.33 2.63 -26.31
C SER A 227 -0.89 2.70 -26.82
N GLY A 228 -0.02 1.83 -26.31
CA GLY A 228 1.38 1.76 -26.71
C GLY A 228 2.23 0.88 -25.80
N PHE A 229 3.47 0.66 -26.21
CA PHE A 229 4.47 0.05 -25.33
C PHE A 229 4.76 1.00 -24.18
N LEU A 230 4.72 0.50 -22.95
CA LEU A 230 5.34 1.20 -21.84
C LEU A 230 6.81 0.79 -21.79
N PHE A 231 7.59 1.55 -21.04
CA PHE A 231 9.00 1.26 -20.91
C PHE A 231 9.24 -0.14 -20.29
N PRO A 232 10.29 -0.85 -20.74
CA PRO A 232 10.60 -2.15 -20.18
C PRO A 232 11.00 -2.08 -18.69
N SER A 233 10.96 -3.21 -18.00
CA SER A 233 11.53 -3.38 -16.67
C SER A 233 12.72 -4.34 -16.73
N VAL A 234 13.71 -4.16 -15.87
CA VAL A 234 14.86 -5.06 -15.77
C VAL A 234 15.11 -5.34 -14.29
N SER A 235 15.34 -6.59 -13.95
CA SER A 235 15.48 -7.04 -12.57
C SER A 235 16.52 -8.15 -12.46
N TYR A 236 17.12 -8.32 -11.29
CA TYR A 236 17.96 -9.48 -11.01
C TYR A 236 17.57 -10.11 -9.66
N ASN A 237 17.47 -11.44 -9.64
CA ASN A 237 17.31 -12.24 -8.43
C ASN A 237 18.11 -13.54 -8.58
N THR A 238 18.61 -14.08 -7.47
CA THR A 238 19.48 -15.27 -7.47
C THR A 238 18.80 -16.51 -8.08
N GLU A 239 17.50 -16.72 -7.81
CA GLU A 239 16.74 -17.90 -8.25
C GLU A 239 16.15 -17.71 -9.67
N LEU A 240 15.74 -16.47 -10.02
CA LEU A 240 15.16 -16.14 -11.33
C LEU A 240 16.22 -15.81 -12.40
N GLY A 241 17.39 -15.32 -11.97
CA GLY A 241 18.43 -14.75 -12.82
C GLY A 241 18.12 -13.31 -13.23
N ALA A 242 18.67 -12.90 -14.39
CA ALA A 242 18.34 -11.60 -14.97
C ALA A 242 16.95 -11.67 -15.63
N GLY A 243 16.13 -10.66 -15.41
CA GLY A 243 14.77 -10.54 -15.91
C GLY A 243 14.60 -9.28 -16.76
N ALA A 244 13.86 -9.38 -17.86
CA ALA A 244 13.44 -8.23 -18.67
C ALA A 244 11.93 -8.31 -18.98
N GLY A 245 11.16 -7.28 -18.63
CA GLY A 245 9.72 -7.19 -18.83
C GLY A 245 9.36 -6.13 -19.85
N ILE A 246 8.46 -6.42 -20.79
CA ILE A 246 7.94 -5.42 -21.75
C ILE A 246 6.42 -5.37 -21.60
N PRO A 247 5.87 -4.30 -21.02
CA PRO A 247 4.43 -4.03 -20.98
C PRO A 247 3.93 -3.32 -22.25
N TYR A 248 2.71 -3.66 -22.66
CA TYR A 248 1.92 -2.95 -23.66
C TYR A 248 0.57 -2.59 -23.07
N TYR A 249 0.26 -1.30 -23.07
CA TYR A 249 -0.97 -0.73 -22.55
C TYR A 249 -1.98 -0.52 -23.69
N PHE A 250 -3.23 -0.93 -23.46
CA PHE A 250 -4.36 -0.73 -24.35
C PHE A 250 -5.35 0.23 -23.69
N ALA A 251 -5.40 1.47 -24.20
CA ALA A 251 -6.46 2.42 -23.90
C ALA A 251 -7.72 2.03 -24.70
N LEU A 252 -8.58 1.21 -24.10
CA LEU A 252 -9.78 0.70 -24.76
C LEU A 252 -10.97 1.67 -24.63
N SER A 253 -11.11 2.31 -23.46
CA SER A 253 -12.20 3.24 -23.14
C SER A 253 -11.73 4.25 -22.08
N PRO A 254 -12.40 5.42 -21.94
CA PRO A 254 -12.20 6.31 -20.79
C PRO A 254 -12.38 5.62 -19.43
N THR A 255 -13.19 4.55 -19.36
CA THR A 255 -13.53 3.87 -18.10
C THR A 255 -12.78 2.55 -17.88
N TYR A 256 -12.14 1.95 -18.88
CA TYR A 256 -11.41 0.70 -18.71
C TYR A 256 -10.19 0.56 -19.63
N ASP A 257 -9.19 -0.18 -19.16
CA ASP A 257 -7.96 -0.47 -19.88
C ASP A 257 -7.49 -1.93 -19.68
N LEU A 258 -6.60 -2.36 -20.56
CA LEU A 258 -5.91 -3.65 -20.50
C LEU A 258 -4.41 -3.40 -20.62
N THR A 259 -3.60 -4.02 -19.77
CA THR A 259 -2.14 -4.03 -19.88
C THR A 259 -1.67 -5.47 -20.02
N ILE A 260 -0.91 -5.78 -21.08
CA ILE A 260 -0.28 -7.10 -21.25
C ILE A 260 1.22 -6.92 -21.05
N LYS A 261 1.84 -7.73 -20.20
CA LYS A 261 3.27 -7.65 -19.91
C LYS A 261 3.92 -9.00 -20.08
N GLY A 262 4.99 -9.05 -20.87
CA GLY A 262 5.80 -10.25 -21.05
C GLY A 262 7.13 -10.10 -20.33
N ASN A 263 7.41 -10.92 -19.33
CA ASN A 263 8.69 -10.97 -18.64
C ASN A 263 9.48 -12.20 -19.08
N TYR A 264 10.76 -12.03 -19.34
CA TYR A 264 11.67 -13.12 -19.62
C TYR A 264 12.76 -13.17 -18.55
N PHE A 265 12.84 -14.28 -17.83
CA PHE A 265 13.86 -14.55 -16.82
C PHE A 265 14.88 -15.55 -17.39
N THR A 266 16.18 -15.28 -17.23
CA THR A 266 17.23 -16.12 -17.81
C THR A 266 17.23 -17.56 -17.30
N LYS A 267 16.75 -17.81 -16.07
CA LYS A 267 16.63 -19.16 -15.51
C LYS A 267 15.22 -19.74 -15.69
N GLN A 268 14.17 -18.93 -15.56
CA GLN A 268 12.79 -19.42 -15.52
C GLN A 268 12.02 -19.33 -16.84
N GLY A 269 12.47 -18.54 -17.81
CA GLY A 269 11.80 -18.38 -19.10
C GLY A 269 10.72 -17.28 -19.11
N PHE A 270 9.71 -17.44 -19.96
CA PHE A 270 8.72 -16.41 -20.26
C PHE A 270 7.48 -16.47 -19.34
N LEU A 271 7.28 -15.42 -18.55
CA LEU A 271 6.08 -15.14 -17.76
C LEU A 271 5.20 -14.14 -18.50
N GLY A 272 3.97 -14.54 -18.82
CA GLY A 272 2.94 -13.63 -19.33
C GLY A 272 2.06 -13.09 -18.21
N GLU A 273 1.79 -11.79 -18.22
CA GLU A 273 0.86 -11.12 -17.32
C GLU A 273 -0.18 -10.33 -18.13
N ALA A 274 -1.41 -10.26 -17.64
CA ALA A 274 -2.47 -9.43 -18.17
C ALA A 274 -3.24 -8.77 -17.02
N GLU A 275 -3.41 -7.45 -17.07
CA GLU A 275 -4.14 -6.66 -16.08
C GLU A 275 -5.27 -5.87 -16.75
N TRP A 276 -6.51 -6.15 -16.37
CA TRP A 276 -7.67 -5.35 -16.72
C TRP A 276 -8.02 -4.43 -15.57
N ARG A 277 -8.24 -3.14 -15.84
CA ARG A 277 -8.71 -2.17 -14.84
C ARG A 277 -9.95 -1.48 -15.34
N GLN A 278 -10.96 -1.36 -14.48
CA GLN A 278 -12.22 -0.72 -14.82
C GLN A 278 -12.71 0.16 -13.69
N ARG A 279 -13.17 1.36 -14.06
CA ARG A 279 -13.72 2.38 -13.18
C ARG A 279 -15.14 2.72 -13.61
N PHE A 280 -16.03 2.77 -12.63
CA PHE A 280 -17.41 3.22 -12.72
C PHE A 280 -17.57 4.49 -11.87
N ASP A 281 -18.75 5.11 -11.92
CA ASP A 281 -19.05 6.31 -11.13
C ASP A 281 -19.03 6.03 -9.61
N ASN A 282 -19.39 4.81 -9.23
CA ASN A 282 -19.56 4.39 -7.84
C ASN A 282 -18.50 3.38 -7.37
N GLY A 283 -17.47 3.10 -8.16
CA GLY A 283 -16.49 2.08 -7.77
C GLY A 283 -15.49 1.73 -8.87
N GLN A 284 -14.66 0.75 -8.57
CA GLN A 284 -13.66 0.25 -9.51
C GLN A 284 -13.30 -1.20 -9.18
N TYR A 285 -12.78 -1.92 -10.17
CA TYR A 285 -12.14 -3.20 -9.96
C TYR A 285 -10.97 -3.41 -10.91
N ASN A 286 -10.08 -4.34 -10.54
CA ASN A 286 -9.07 -4.87 -11.41
C ASN A 286 -9.13 -6.40 -11.46
N LEU A 287 -8.55 -6.96 -12.52
CA LEU A 287 -8.34 -8.39 -12.72
C LEU A 287 -6.93 -8.58 -13.26
N LYS A 288 -6.12 -9.35 -12.56
CA LYS A 288 -4.74 -9.70 -12.96
C LYS A 288 -4.63 -11.21 -13.17
N ILE A 289 -4.07 -11.61 -14.29
CA ILE A 289 -3.77 -13.01 -14.61
C ILE A 289 -2.29 -13.09 -14.96
N ALA A 290 -1.59 -14.07 -14.42
CA ALA A 290 -0.18 -14.30 -14.72
C ALA A 290 0.11 -15.80 -14.85
N GLY A 291 1.05 -16.16 -15.70
CA GLY A 291 1.42 -17.57 -15.90
C GLY A 291 2.73 -17.78 -16.63
N ILE A 292 3.45 -18.84 -16.25
CA ILE A 292 4.77 -19.21 -16.77
C ILE A 292 4.84 -20.71 -16.99
N HIS A 293 5.53 -21.09 -18.07
CA HIS A 293 6.07 -22.44 -18.21
C HIS A 293 7.57 -22.40 -17.89
N GLN A 294 7.96 -22.88 -16.71
CA GLN A 294 9.33 -22.80 -16.21
C GLN A 294 10.30 -23.64 -17.07
N GLN A 295 11.43 -23.01 -17.42
CA GLN A 295 12.50 -23.65 -18.19
C GLN A 295 13.46 -24.45 -17.29
N ASP A 296 13.87 -23.88 -16.15
CA ASP A 296 14.75 -24.54 -15.18
C ASP A 296 14.19 -24.45 -13.73
N PRO A 297 13.21 -25.30 -13.38
CA PRO A 297 12.75 -25.42 -11.99
C PRO A 297 13.86 -25.83 -11.01
N GLY A 298 14.96 -26.44 -11.49
CA GLY A 298 16.09 -26.88 -10.66
C GLY A 298 17.01 -25.75 -10.19
N SER A 299 16.82 -24.54 -10.71
CA SER A 299 17.48 -23.32 -10.18
C SER A 299 16.91 -22.86 -8.83
N PHE A 300 15.72 -23.35 -8.45
CA PHE A 300 15.19 -23.20 -7.09
C PHE A 300 15.73 -24.32 -6.20
N ASP A 301 15.79 -24.07 -4.89
CA ASP A 301 16.22 -25.09 -3.93
C ASP A 301 15.35 -26.34 -4.03
N ALA A 302 16.01 -27.50 -3.97
CA ALA A 302 15.34 -28.79 -3.98
C ALA A 302 14.37 -28.89 -2.79
N ASN A 303 13.21 -29.53 -3.01
CA ASN A 303 12.13 -29.64 -2.04
C ASN A 303 11.42 -28.32 -1.72
N THR A 304 11.36 -27.41 -2.69
CA THR A 304 10.48 -26.24 -2.63
C THR A 304 9.26 -26.42 -3.53
N VAL A 305 8.19 -25.70 -3.21
CA VAL A 305 6.99 -25.59 -4.09
C VAL A 305 7.35 -25.01 -5.46
N ASP A 306 8.38 -24.16 -5.51
CA ASP A 306 8.87 -23.51 -6.71
C ASP A 306 9.61 -24.47 -7.67
N SER A 307 10.38 -25.43 -7.12
CA SER A 307 10.99 -26.51 -7.92
C SER A 307 10.00 -27.61 -8.28
N GLY A 308 9.02 -27.84 -7.40
CA GLY A 308 8.14 -29.01 -7.41
C GLY A 308 8.79 -30.26 -6.81
N PRO A 309 8.01 -31.35 -6.65
CA PRO A 309 8.49 -32.61 -6.08
C PRO A 309 9.55 -33.29 -6.96
N ALA A 310 10.43 -34.07 -6.33
CA ALA A 310 11.47 -34.81 -7.04
C ALA A 310 10.86 -35.77 -8.07
N GLY A 311 11.27 -35.64 -9.34
CA GLY A 311 10.80 -36.47 -10.45
C GLY A 311 9.57 -35.92 -11.20
N ASP A 312 8.87 -34.94 -10.65
CA ASP A 312 7.76 -34.22 -11.31
C ASP A 312 7.87 -32.71 -11.02
N PRO A 313 8.83 -32.01 -11.66
CA PRO A 313 9.10 -30.61 -11.36
C PRO A 313 7.90 -29.74 -11.71
N ASN A 314 7.67 -28.71 -10.90
CA ASN A 314 6.58 -27.77 -11.14
C ASN A 314 6.94 -26.93 -12.38
N LYS A 315 6.33 -27.25 -13.52
CA LYS A 315 6.65 -26.57 -14.79
C LYS A 315 5.62 -25.55 -15.19
N LEU A 316 4.34 -25.73 -14.87
CA LEU A 316 3.29 -24.80 -15.27
C LEU A 316 2.72 -24.16 -14.01
N ARG A 317 2.95 -22.86 -13.86
CA ARG A 317 2.49 -22.09 -12.71
C ARG A 317 1.76 -20.83 -13.16
N GLY A 318 0.83 -20.36 -12.34
CA GLY A 318 0.08 -19.15 -12.63
C GLY A 318 -0.85 -18.71 -11.52
N MET A 319 -1.42 -17.53 -11.68
CA MET A 319 -2.42 -16.98 -10.80
C MET A 319 -3.51 -16.21 -11.55
N MET A 320 -4.63 -16.01 -10.88
CA MET A 320 -5.68 -15.06 -11.20
C MET A 320 -6.07 -14.33 -9.91
N GLY A 321 -6.02 -13.01 -9.91
CA GLY A 321 -6.34 -12.17 -8.77
C GLY A 321 -7.27 -11.04 -9.18
N THR A 322 -8.23 -10.67 -8.34
CA THR A 322 -9.15 -9.56 -8.59
C THR A 322 -9.45 -8.80 -7.31
N LYS A 323 -9.42 -7.47 -7.41
CA LYS A 323 -9.78 -6.57 -6.32
C LYS A 323 -10.82 -5.58 -6.80
N GLY A 324 -11.88 -5.37 -6.01
CA GLY A 324 -12.95 -4.45 -6.33
C GLY A 324 -13.47 -3.71 -5.10
N GLN A 325 -13.90 -2.48 -5.29
CA GLN A 325 -14.52 -1.66 -4.24
C GLN A 325 -15.58 -0.76 -4.87
N PHE A 326 -16.78 -0.77 -4.30
CA PHE A 326 -17.96 -0.06 -4.76
C PHE A 326 -18.68 0.60 -3.59
N ALA A 327 -18.85 1.91 -3.68
CA ALA A 327 -19.77 2.65 -2.82
C ALA A 327 -21.20 2.41 -3.32
N ILE A 328 -21.99 1.67 -2.56
CA ILE A 328 -23.42 1.47 -2.84
C ILE A 328 -24.16 2.80 -2.63
N ASN A 329 -23.79 3.54 -1.58
CA ASN A 329 -24.23 4.89 -1.27
C ASN A 329 -23.23 5.54 -0.28
N SER A 330 -23.54 6.74 0.24
CA SER A 330 -22.66 7.47 1.18
C SER A 330 -22.38 6.76 2.52
N ARG A 331 -23.06 5.65 2.81
CA ARG A 331 -22.92 4.89 4.06
C ARG A 331 -22.44 3.47 3.87
N TRP A 332 -22.51 2.91 2.66
CA TRP A 332 -22.30 1.48 2.44
C TRP A 332 -21.31 1.23 1.33
N ASP A 333 -20.28 0.45 1.64
CA ASP A 333 -19.25 0.00 0.72
C ASP A 333 -19.27 -1.52 0.61
N PHE A 334 -19.22 -2.02 -0.61
CA PHE A 334 -19.05 -3.45 -0.93
C PHE A 334 -17.74 -3.64 -1.68
N GLY A 335 -16.99 -4.68 -1.34
CA GLY A 335 -15.74 -4.96 -2.02
C GLY A 335 -15.26 -6.40 -1.87
N TRP A 336 -14.21 -6.70 -2.61
CA TRP A 336 -13.54 -7.99 -2.59
C TRP A 336 -12.05 -7.84 -2.92
N ASP A 337 -11.27 -8.81 -2.48
CA ASP A 337 -9.87 -9.03 -2.86
C ASP A 337 -9.68 -10.55 -2.88
N VAL A 338 -9.49 -11.16 -4.05
CA VAL A 338 -9.47 -12.62 -4.17
C VAL A 338 -8.33 -13.02 -5.06
N MET A 339 -7.55 -14.00 -4.62
CA MET A 339 -6.47 -14.59 -5.37
C MET A 339 -6.62 -16.11 -5.46
N LEU A 340 -6.38 -16.63 -6.65
CA LEU A 340 -6.23 -18.05 -6.93
C LEU A 340 -4.86 -18.24 -7.58
N GLN A 341 -4.11 -19.24 -7.14
CA GLN A 341 -2.82 -19.58 -7.73
C GLN A 341 -2.65 -21.10 -7.84
N SER A 342 -1.85 -21.53 -8.82
CA SER A 342 -1.56 -22.93 -9.11
C SER A 342 -0.91 -23.65 -7.93
N ASP A 343 -0.09 -22.91 -7.20
CA ASP A 343 0.64 -23.32 -6.02
C ASP A 343 0.72 -22.14 -5.05
N LYS A 344 1.05 -22.39 -3.79
CA LYS A 344 0.92 -21.39 -2.73
C LYS A 344 1.92 -20.23 -2.79
N ASN A 345 2.95 -20.28 -3.64
CA ASN A 345 4.04 -19.29 -3.62
C ASN A 345 4.22 -18.52 -4.93
N PHE A 346 3.39 -18.76 -5.96
CA PHE A 346 3.59 -18.20 -7.29
C PHE A 346 3.66 -16.67 -7.32
N ALA A 347 2.65 -15.98 -6.76
CA ALA A 347 2.57 -14.52 -6.85
C ALA A 347 3.73 -13.84 -6.13
N ARG A 348 4.18 -14.42 -5.00
CA ARG A 348 5.35 -13.95 -4.25
C ARG A 348 6.67 -14.21 -4.98
N THR A 349 6.86 -15.41 -5.54
CA THR A 349 8.09 -15.76 -6.29
C THR A 349 8.34 -14.85 -7.47
N TYR A 350 7.30 -14.54 -8.26
CA TYR A 350 7.43 -13.67 -9.44
C TYR A 350 7.15 -12.20 -9.16
N LYS A 351 6.97 -11.81 -7.90
CA LYS A 351 6.69 -10.42 -7.47
C LYS A 351 5.53 -9.80 -8.25
N ILE A 352 4.40 -10.51 -8.33
CA ILE A 352 3.21 -10.02 -9.03
C ILE A 352 2.60 -8.85 -8.26
N ASP A 353 2.59 -7.66 -8.87
CA ASP A 353 2.19 -6.43 -8.19
C ASP A 353 0.75 -6.53 -7.62
N GLY A 354 0.62 -6.22 -6.33
CA GLY A 354 -0.63 -6.26 -5.57
C GLY A 354 -0.98 -7.61 -4.94
N PHE A 355 -0.23 -8.68 -5.26
CA PHE A 355 -0.53 -10.05 -4.82
C PHE A 355 0.67 -10.80 -4.23
N SER A 356 1.84 -10.16 -4.08
CA SER A 356 3.09 -10.81 -3.68
C SER A 356 3.38 -10.85 -2.17
N ASP A 357 2.43 -10.45 -1.32
CA ASP A 357 2.61 -10.39 0.14
C ASP A 357 2.79 -11.78 0.76
N TYR A 358 3.57 -11.90 1.84
CA TYR A 358 3.79 -13.21 2.49
C TYR A 358 2.49 -13.83 3.03
N VAL A 359 1.59 -13.03 3.57
CA VAL A 359 0.23 -13.47 3.91
C VAL A 359 -0.74 -12.65 3.08
N HIS A 360 -1.45 -13.33 2.18
CA HIS A 360 -2.52 -12.72 1.39
C HIS A 360 -3.88 -13.09 1.99
N ARG A 361 -4.71 -12.09 2.28
CA ARG A 361 -6.07 -12.29 2.77
C ARG A 361 -7.05 -12.12 1.62
N SER A 362 -7.57 -13.23 1.12
CA SER A 362 -8.69 -13.18 0.20
C SER A 362 -9.99 -12.94 0.96
N GLU A 363 -10.74 -11.91 0.59
CA GLU A 363 -11.94 -11.49 1.28
C GLU A 363 -13.05 -10.98 0.34
N VAL A 364 -14.29 -11.06 0.83
CA VAL A 364 -15.45 -10.34 0.31
C VAL A 364 -16.11 -9.66 1.50
N TYR A 365 -16.47 -8.39 1.37
CA TYR A 365 -16.97 -7.61 2.50
C TYR A 365 -18.08 -6.64 2.13
N LEU A 366 -18.91 -6.34 3.13
CA LEU A 366 -19.89 -5.27 3.15
C LEU A 366 -19.69 -4.45 4.43
N THR A 367 -19.33 -3.19 4.28
CA THR A 367 -19.08 -2.28 5.40
C THR A 367 -20.08 -1.14 5.37
N GLY A 368 -20.62 -0.78 6.53
CA GLY A 368 -21.60 0.27 6.74
C GLY A 368 -21.14 1.25 7.81
N LEU A 369 -21.11 2.54 7.49
CA LEU A 369 -20.81 3.62 8.43
C LEU A 369 -21.99 4.59 8.50
N ASN A 370 -22.48 4.82 9.72
CA ASN A 370 -23.55 5.79 9.96
C ASN A 370 -23.28 6.56 11.26
N ASP A 371 -22.65 7.72 11.12
CA ASP A 371 -22.21 8.61 12.21
C ASP A 371 -21.34 7.89 13.25
N ARG A 372 -21.95 7.42 14.33
CA ARG A 372 -21.29 6.73 15.46
C ARG A 372 -21.39 5.21 15.39
N ASN A 373 -22.05 4.68 14.37
CA ASN A 373 -22.34 3.25 14.23
C ASN A 373 -21.52 2.65 13.09
N TYR A 374 -21.05 1.42 13.31
CA TYR A 374 -20.23 0.67 12.37
C TYR A 374 -20.83 -0.72 12.17
N PHE A 375 -20.93 -1.15 10.91
CA PHE A 375 -21.32 -2.50 10.53
C PHE A 375 -20.27 -3.06 9.58
N ASP A 376 -19.90 -4.31 9.76
CA ASP A 376 -18.96 -4.99 8.89
C ASP A 376 -19.28 -6.48 8.82
N LEU A 377 -19.51 -6.98 7.62
CA LEU A 377 -19.75 -8.39 7.35
C LEU A 377 -18.76 -8.86 6.30
N ARG A 378 -17.96 -9.88 6.63
CA ARG A 378 -16.89 -10.40 5.76
C ARG A 378 -16.92 -11.91 5.66
N GLY A 379 -16.48 -12.39 4.50
CA GLY A 379 -15.97 -13.74 4.35
C GLY A 379 -14.49 -13.69 3.98
N MET A 380 -13.64 -14.46 4.65
CA MET A 380 -12.19 -14.38 4.48
C MET A 380 -11.53 -15.75 4.41
N LYS A 381 -10.41 -15.81 3.70
CA LYS A 381 -9.45 -16.92 3.70
C LYS A 381 -8.04 -16.34 3.71
N PHE A 382 -7.19 -16.89 4.57
CA PHE A 382 -5.78 -16.52 4.62
C PHE A 382 -4.95 -17.51 3.81
N GLN A 383 -4.00 -17.00 3.05
CA GLN A 383 -3.05 -17.79 2.28
C GLN A 383 -1.63 -17.37 2.65
N VAL A 384 -0.81 -18.32 3.09
CA VAL A 384 0.60 -18.09 3.43
C VAL A 384 1.46 -18.46 2.23
N GLN A 385 2.09 -17.46 1.62
CA GLN A 385 2.95 -17.61 0.45
C GLN A 385 4.37 -18.00 0.85
N GLU A 386 4.57 -19.30 1.07
CA GLU A 386 5.83 -19.90 1.51
C GLU A 386 6.38 -20.90 0.50
N ARG A 387 7.71 -21.01 0.44
CA ARG A 387 8.41 -21.94 -0.45
C ARG A 387 8.37 -23.41 -0.01
N LEU A 388 8.00 -23.67 1.25
CA LEU A 388 8.00 -25.01 1.87
C LEU A 388 6.92 -25.91 1.24
N LEU A 389 7.22 -27.18 0.97
CA LEU A 389 6.21 -28.15 0.53
C LEU A 389 5.17 -28.41 1.63
N ASP A 390 3.94 -28.80 1.26
CA ASP A 390 2.87 -29.12 2.24
C ASP A 390 3.20 -30.35 3.10
N SER A 391 4.18 -31.16 2.70
CA SER A 391 4.70 -32.26 3.49
C SER A 391 5.73 -31.84 4.55
N ASP A 392 6.25 -30.60 4.49
CA ASP A 392 7.15 -30.07 5.51
C ASP A 392 6.33 -29.68 6.75
N ALA A 393 6.73 -30.16 7.92
CA ALA A 393 6.00 -29.92 9.17
C ALA A 393 5.98 -28.44 9.59
N ARG A 394 6.80 -27.58 8.96
CA ARG A 394 6.81 -26.13 9.20
C ARG A 394 5.87 -25.36 8.26
N ALA A 395 5.29 -26.02 7.26
CA ALA A 395 4.39 -25.39 6.30
C ALA A 395 3.06 -25.02 6.96
N ARG A 396 2.64 -23.76 6.82
CA ARG A 396 1.46 -23.22 7.52
C ARG A 396 0.28 -22.89 6.63
N ASN A 397 0.46 -22.89 5.31
CA ASN A 397 -0.59 -22.45 4.39
C ASN A 397 -1.89 -23.26 4.54
N ASP A 398 -1.77 -24.57 4.66
CA ASP A 398 -2.91 -25.49 4.73
C ASP A 398 -3.52 -25.58 6.14
N GLU A 399 -2.87 -24.96 7.13
CA GLU A 399 -3.34 -24.79 8.51
C GLU A 399 -4.22 -23.54 8.68
N GLN A 400 -4.29 -22.66 7.68
CA GLN A 400 -5.06 -21.42 7.78
C GLN A 400 -6.57 -21.67 7.64
N PRO A 401 -7.41 -21.00 8.46
CA PRO A 401 -8.85 -21.22 8.43
C PRO A 401 -9.54 -20.45 7.30
N TRP A 402 -10.71 -20.93 6.93
CA TRP A 402 -11.77 -20.12 6.35
C TRP A 402 -12.55 -19.44 7.47
N VAL A 403 -12.84 -18.15 7.33
CA VAL A 403 -13.67 -17.38 8.27
C VAL A 403 -14.94 -16.94 7.54
N LEU A 404 -16.05 -17.66 7.74
CA LEU A 404 -17.27 -17.55 6.95
C LEU A 404 -18.52 -17.76 7.82
N PRO A 405 -19.22 -16.70 8.29
CA PRO A 405 -18.88 -15.27 8.19
C PRO A 405 -18.07 -14.74 9.39
N SER A 406 -17.53 -13.53 9.26
CA SER A 406 -17.18 -12.62 10.36
C SER A 406 -18.10 -11.41 10.31
N LEU A 407 -18.79 -11.12 11.40
CA LEU A 407 -19.69 -9.99 11.58
C LEU A 407 -19.22 -9.15 12.77
N ASP A 408 -19.08 -7.85 12.56
CA ASP A 408 -18.83 -6.86 13.60
C ASP A 408 -19.87 -5.74 13.47
N TYR A 409 -20.57 -5.42 14.56
CA TYR A 409 -21.56 -4.35 14.60
C TYR A 409 -21.44 -3.57 15.90
N ALA A 410 -21.07 -2.29 15.79
CA ALA A 410 -21.00 -1.35 16.90
C ALA A 410 -22.13 -0.33 16.79
N TYR A 411 -22.95 -0.24 17.84
CA TYR A 411 -24.11 0.63 17.92
C TYR A 411 -24.03 1.53 19.15
N ILE A 412 -24.14 2.83 18.93
CA ILE A 412 -24.13 3.85 19.97
C ILE A 412 -25.37 4.73 19.79
N PRO A 413 -26.38 4.65 20.68
CA PRO A 413 -27.56 5.49 20.60
C PRO A 413 -27.21 6.99 20.64
N ASP A 414 -27.98 7.78 19.90
CA ASP A 414 -27.82 9.24 19.86
C ASP A 414 -28.21 9.89 21.19
N THR A 415 -29.23 9.34 21.86
CA THR A 415 -29.69 9.82 23.16
C THR A 415 -28.93 9.15 24.30
N PRO A 416 -28.31 9.90 25.23
CA PRO A 416 -27.70 9.34 26.42
C PRO A 416 -28.71 8.54 27.25
N LEU A 417 -28.32 7.35 27.69
CA LEU A 417 -29.12 6.52 28.59
C LEU A 417 -28.74 6.87 30.03
N ALA A 418 -29.69 7.28 30.87
CA ALA A 418 -29.42 7.72 32.25
C ALA A 418 -28.29 8.78 32.37
N GLY A 419 -28.14 9.64 31.36
CA GLY A 419 -27.10 10.67 31.28
C GLY A 419 -25.70 10.16 30.95
N GLY A 420 -25.54 8.87 30.65
CA GLY A 420 -24.30 8.27 30.18
C GLY A 420 -24.39 7.79 28.73
N GLN A 421 -23.24 7.43 28.16
CA GLN A 421 -23.17 6.82 26.83
C GLN A 421 -23.33 5.30 26.96
N LEU A 422 -24.30 4.74 26.25
CA LEU A 422 -24.41 3.30 26.02
C LEU A 422 -23.68 2.96 24.71
N SER A 423 -22.91 1.88 24.70
CA SER A 423 -22.33 1.25 23.52
C SER A 423 -22.77 -0.20 23.49
N VAL A 424 -23.18 -0.70 22.33
CA VAL A 424 -23.55 -2.10 22.12
C VAL A 424 -22.70 -2.65 20.99
N ASN A 425 -21.93 -3.70 21.27
CA ASN A 425 -21.12 -4.39 20.28
C ASN A 425 -21.68 -5.81 20.07
N LEU A 426 -21.86 -6.19 18.81
CA LEU A 426 -22.16 -7.57 18.42
C LEU A 426 -21.01 -8.07 17.56
N ASN A 427 -20.48 -9.25 17.88
CA ASN A 427 -19.50 -9.95 17.08
C ASN A 427 -19.99 -11.36 16.80
N ALA A 428 -19.87 -11.84 15.56
CA ALA A 428 -20.09 -13.24 15.24
C ALA A 428 -19.00 -13.76 14.32
N ARG A 429 -18.45 -14.93 14.61
CA ARG A 429 -17.41 -15.56 13.79
C ARG A 429 -17.69 -17.04 13.66
N ALA A 430 -17.57 -17.57 12.45
CA ALA A 430 -17.55 -19.00 12.20
C ALA A 430 -16.29 -19.34 11.39
N LEU A 431 -15.57 -20.35 11.84
CA LEU A 431 -14.30 -20.77 11.30
C LEU A 431 -14.37 -22.24 10.89
N HIS A 432 -13.74 -22.56 9.77
CA HIS A 432 -13.51 -23.94 9.34
C HIS A 432 -12.04 -24.10 8.98
N ARG A 433 -11.37 -25.10 9.56
CA ARG A 433 -9.96 -25.40 9.30
C ARG A 433 -9.82 -26.86 8.91
N SER A 434 -9.13 -27.10 7.80
CA SER A 434 -8.97 -28.45 7.24
C SER A 434 -7.79 -29.23 7.82
N ASN A 435 -6.83 -28.57 8.47
CA ASN A 435 -5.69 -29.21 9.13
C ASN A 435 -5.46 -28.61 10.51
N LEU A 436 -4.89 -29.39 11.41
CA LEU A 436 -4.53 -28.96 12.75
C LEU A 436 -3.30 -28.02 12.69
N ASP A 437 -3.38 -26.86 13.34
CA ASP A 437 -2.24 -25.94 13.52
C ASP A 437 -1.67 -26.15 14.93
N THR A 438 -0.51 -26.81 15.02
CA THR A 438 0.21 -27.02 16.29
C THR A 438 1.66 -26.57 16.21
N ALA A 439 2.18 -26.08 17.34
CA ALA A 439 3.60 -25.93 17.54
C ALA A 439 4.02 -26.92 18.64
N ASP A 440 4.83 -27.93 18.30
CA ASP A 440 5.28 -28.96 19.23
C ASP A 440 6.81 -29.07 19.27
N SER A 441 7.30 -29.76 20.31
CA SER A 441 8.73 -30.00 20.51
C SER A 441 9.33 -30.99 19.50
N LEU A 442 8.49 -31.79 18.83
CA LEU A 442 8.90 -32.79 17.83
C LEU A 442 9.30 -32.14 16.50
N THR A 443 8.61 -31.07 16.13
CA THR A 443 8.87 -30.26 14.93
C THR A 443 9.85 -29.12 15.23
N ASN A 444 9.88 -28.61 16.45
CA ASN A 444 10.83 -27.58 16.90
C ASN A 444 11.38 -27.88 18.31
N PRO A 445 12.57 -28.49 18.43
CA PRO A 445 13.19 -28.78 19.72
C PRO A 445 13.31 -27.51 20.59
N GLY A 446 12.72 -27.54 21.80
CA GLY A 446 12.69 -26.40 22.73
C GLY A 446 11.39 -25.58 22.74
N PHE A 447 10.40 -25.94 21.94
CA PHE A 447 9.07 -25.33 21.97
C PHE A 447 8.13 -26.09 22.92
N TYR A 448 7.34 -25.34 23.68
CA TYR A 448 6.24 -25.89 24.47
C TYR A 448 5.06 -26.20 23.56
N GLU A 449 4.36 -27.30 23.86
CA GLU A 449 3.20 -27.76 23.09
C GLU A 449 2.11 -26.68 23.09
N ARG A 450 1.70 -26.26 21.89
CA ARG A 450 0.59 -25.32 21.66
C ARG A 450 -0.29 -25.79 20.53
N VAL A 451 -1.59 -25.61 20.71
CA VAL A 451 -2.62 -25.83 19.69
C VAL A 451 -3.08 -24.46 19.21
N ARG A 452 -2.43 -23.94 18.16
CA ARG A 452 -2.71 -22.61 17.59
C ARG A 452 -4.03 -22.55 16.83
N GLY A 453 -4.53 -23.69 16.36
CA GLY A 453 -5.78 -23.76 15.65
C GLY A 453 -6.27 -25.19 15.52
N ILE A 454 -7.52 -25.43 15.89
CA ILE A 454 -8.11 -26.77 15.80
C ILE A 454 -8.54 -27.09 14.38
N GLU A 455 -8.36 -28.34 13.96
CA GLU A 455 -8.97 -28.91 12.76
C GLU A 455 -10.46 -29.16 13.02
N GLY A 456 -11.31 -28.72 12.10
CA GLY A 456 -12.76 -28.83 12.21
C GLY A 456 -13.45 -27.48 12.11
N GLU A 457 -14.53 -27.31 12.86
CA GLU A 457 -15.35 -26.09 12.84
C GLU A 457 -15.45 -25.48 14.23
N SER A 458 -15.41 -24.15 14.31
CA SER A 458 -15.67 -23.42 15.55
C SER A 458 -16.46 -22.17 15.24
N GLY A 459 -17.20 -21.65 16.22
CA GLY A 459 -17.80 -20.35 16.06
C GLY A 459 -18.33 -19.77 17.37
N ARG A 460 -18.50 -18.45 17.33
CA ARG A 460 -18.84 -17.60 18.46
C ARG A 460 -19.84 -16.55 18.03
N LEU A 461 -20.82 -16.27 18.88
CA LEU A 461 -21.66 -15.08 18.84
C LEU A 461 -21.54 -14.37 20.17
N THR A 462 -20.96 -13.17 20.15
CA THR A 462 -20.74 -12.30 21.30
C THR A 462 -21.65 -11.08 21.23
N ALA A 463 -22.30 -10.76 22.34
CA ALA A 463 -23.00 -9.51 22.53
C ALA A 463 -22.47 -8.81 23.79
N GLU A 464 -22.09 -7.55 23.64
CA GLU A 464 -21.57 -6.71 24.71
C GLU A 464 -22.36 -5.41 24.79
N ALA A 465 -22.74 -5.00 25.99
CA ALA A 465 -23.26 -3.68 26.28
C ALA A 465 -22.40 -2.99 27.34
N GLU A 466 -21.89 -1.80 27.04
CA GLU A 466 -21.13 -0.95 27.95
C GLU A 466 -21.86 0.37 28.16
N TRP A 467 -22.07 0.76 29.41
CA TRP A 467 -22.54 2.06 29.82
C TRP A 467 -21.45 2.79 30.61
N LYS A 468 -21.18 4.05 30.26
CA LYS A 468 -20.24 4.91 30.98
C LYS A 468 -20.73 6.33 31.12
N ARG A 469 -20.39 6.97 32.23
CA ARG A 469 -20.72 8.38 32.49
C ARG A 469 -19.63 9.04 33.31
N SER A 470 -19.09 10.17 32.84
CA SER A 470 -18.09 10.93 33.57
C SER A 470 -18.73 12.04 34.41
N PHE A 471 -18.27 12.19 35.64
CA PHE A 471 -18.64 13.24 36.59
C PHE A 471 -17.40 14.04 36.93
N VAL A 472 -17.46 15.36 36.75
CA VAL A 472 -16.38 16.27 37.13
C VAL A 472 -16.76 16.93 38.46
N THR A 473 -15.88 16.83 39.46
CA THR A 473 -16.08 17.49 40.76
C THR A 473 -15.65 18.95 40.70
N ASP A 474 -16.06 19.75 41.69
CA ASP A 474 -15.62 21.15 41.83
C ASP A 474 -14.09 21.28 41.96
N GLY A 475 -13.42 20.22 42.46
CA GLY A 475 -11.98 20.13 42.56
C GLY A 475 -11.28 19.70 41.26
N GLY A 476 -12.00 19.54 40.15
CA GLY A 476 -11.45 19.13 38.84
C GLY A 476 -11.14 17.63 38.71
N MET A 477 -11.51 16.81 39.68
CA MET A 477 -11.39 15.35 39.57
C MET A 477 -12.49 14.79 38.68
N VAL A 478 -12.16 13.77 37.89
CA VAL A 478 -13.09 13.09 37.01
C VAL A 478 -13.32 11.67 37.53
N PHE A 479 -14.57 11.33 37.80
CA PHE A 479 -15.00 9.98 38.15
C PHE A 479 -15.86 9.42 37.03
N THR A 480 -15.49 8.27 36.48
CA THR A 480 -16.23 7.59 35.42
C THR A 480 -16.63 6.19 35.87
N PRO A 481 -17.79 6.02 36.52
CA PRO A 481 -18.39 4.70 36.67
C PRO A 481 -18.71 4.10 35.30
N LEU A 482 -18.50 2.79 35.21
CA LEU A 482 -18.70 1.96 34.04
C LEU A 482 -19.46 0.71 34.43
N LEU A 483 -20.43 0.32 33.62
CA LEU A 483 -21.13 -0.96 33.72
C LEU A 483 -21.00 -1.65 32.38
N ALA A 484 -20.46 -2.85 32.35
CA ALA A 484 -20.39 -3.66 31.14
C ALA A 484 -20.96 -5.05 31.38
N PHE A 485 -21.62 -5.58 30.36
CA PHE A 485 -22.09 -6.96 30.33
C PHE A 485 -21.80 -7.57 28.97
N GLN A 486 -21.09 -8.69 28.97
CA GLN A 486 -20.77 -9.48 27.79
C GLN A 486 -21.38 -10.88 27.94
N ALA A 487 -21.90 -11.43 26.85
CA ALA A 487 -22.36 -12.80 26.78
C ALA A 487 -21.98 -13.42 25.43
N ASP A 488 -21.48 -14.67 25.45
CA ASP A 488 -21.07 -15.40 24.27
C ASP A 488 -21.73 -16.78 24.19
N GLY A 489 -22.27 -17.12 23.01
CA GLY A 489 -22.63 -18.48 22.65
C GLY A 489 -21.60 -19.08 21.71
N ASN A 490 -21.09 -20.27 22.02
CA ASN A 490 -19.98 -20.90 21.29
C ASN A 490 -20.33 -22.33 20.85
N PHE A 491 -19.80 -22.74 19.71
CA PHE A 491 -19.80 -24.13 19.26
C PHE A 491 -18.41 -24.53 18.77
N VAL A 492 -18.06 -25.81 18.98
CA VAL A 492 -16.80 -26.39 18.55
C VAL A 492 -17.05 -27.82 18.06
N ASN A 493 -16.55 -28.14 16.89
CA ASN A 493 -16.56 -29.46 16.30
C ASN A 493 -15.13 -29.81 15.89
N ALA A 494 -14.35 -30.31 16.85
CA ALA A 494 -12.94 -30.63 16.67
C ALA A 494 -12.75 -32.05 16.13
N SER A 495 -11.76 -32.25 15.27
CA SER A 495 -11.35 -33.57 14.79
C SER A 495 -10.77 -34.44 15.93
N SER A 496 -10.71 -35.76 15.74
CA SER A 496 -10.03 -36.65 16.68
C SER A 496 -8.55 -36.33 16.84
N GLY A 497 -7.90 -35.84 15.77
CA GLY A 497 -6.51 -35.37 15.81
C GLY A 497 -6.36 -34.13 16.70
N SER A 498 -7.27 -33.17 16.57
CA SER A 498 -7.30 -31.97 17.43
C SER A 498 -7.51 -32.32 18.90
N LEU A 499 -8.47 -33.21 19.19
CA LEU A 499 -8.71 -33.67 20.56
C LEU A 499 -7.49 -34.41 21.13
N ALA A 500 -6.80 -35.22 20.32
CA ALA A 500 -5.57 -35.88 20.75
C ALA A 500 -4.45 -34.87 21.06
N ALA A 501 -4.26 -33.85 20.22
CA ALA A 501 -3.27 -32.80 20.46
C ALA A 501 -3.56 -31.99 21.73
N ILE A 502 -4.82 -31.65 21.96
CA ILE A 502 -5.25 -30.95 23.18
C ILE A 502 -5.04 -31.83 24.43
N ASN A 503 -5.33 -33.13 24.35
CA ASN A 503 -5.08 -34.06 25.45
C ASN A 503 -3.58 -34.24 25.74
N ASN A 504 -2.74 -34.28 24.69
CA ASN A 504 -1.29 -34.35 24.86
C ASN A 504 -0.76 -33.08 25.56
N MET A 505 -1.21 -31.91 25.10
CA MET A 505 -0.88 -30.62 25.72
C MET A 505 -1.31 -30.57 27.19
N ALA A 506 -2.53 -31.04 27.49
CA ALA A 506 -3.02 -31.09 28.88
C ALA A 506 -2.19 -32.04 29.76
N ALA A 507 -1.72 -33.16 29.21
CA ALA A 507 -0.89 -34.13 29.91
C ALA A 507 0.58 -33.69 30.06
N ASN A 508 0.98 -32.57 29.44
CA ASN A 508 2.33 -32.05 29.55
C ASN A 508 2.59 -31.59 31.00
N PRO A 509 3.59 -32.15 31.70
CA PRO A 509 3.90 -31.81 33.09
C PRO A 509 4.24 -30.33 33.33
N ASP A 510 4.69 -29.61 32.29
CA ASP A 510 5.01 -28.18 32.39
C ASP A 510 3.78 -27.28 32.30
N ILE A 511 2.64 -27.80 31.81
CA ILE A 511 1.36 -27.09 31.70
C ILE A 511 0.39 -27.56 32.80
N ASP A 512 0.38 -28.86 33.09
CA ASP A 512 -0.40 -29.52 34.16
C ASP A 512 -1.86 -29.02 34.24
N THR A 513 -2.61 -29.23 33.16
CA THR A 513 -3.99 -28.74 33.03
C THR A 513 -4.95 -29.84 32.56
N THR A 514 -6.25 -29.52 32.51
CA THR A 514 -7.28 -30.45 32.04
C THR A 514 -7.75 -30.08 30.64
N ALA A 515 -7.83 -31.08 29.76
CA ALA A 515 -8.55 -30.97 28.50
C ALA A 515 -10.07 -31.17 28.77
N ASP A 516 -10.84 -30.09 28.64
CA ASP A 516 -12.32 -30.09 28.75
C ASP A 516 -12.96 -29.40 27.54
N VAL A 517 -12.60 -29.85 26.34
CA VAL A 517 -13.14 -29.31 25.08
C VAL A 517 -14.62 -29.64 24.99
N ARG A 518 -15.45 -28.61 24.81
CA ARG A 518 -16.91 -28.73 24.77
C ARG A 518 -17.43 -28.45 23.38
N SER A 519 -18.41 -29.23 22.94
CA SER A 519 -19.04 -29.03 21.62
C SER A 519 -19.91 -27.78 21.55
N SER A 520 -20.43 -27.33 22.69
CA SER A 520 -21.13 -26.06 22.85
C SER A 520 -21.00 -25.56 24.28
N PHE A 521 -20.85 -24.26 24.44
CA PHE A 521 -20.73 -23.63 25.75
C PHE A 521 -21.17 -22.16 25.71
N PHE A 522 -21.55 -21.65 26.88
CA PHE A 522 -21.99 -20.28 27.07
C PHE A 522 -21.07 -19.60 28.10
N ARG A 523 -20.68 -18.36 27.82
CA ARG A 523 -19.90 -17.52 28.73
C ARG A 523 -20.61 -16.21 28.96
N SER A 524 -20.40 -15.63 30.14
CA SER A 524 -20.87 -14.29 30.43
C SER A 524 -19.94 -13.59 31.41
N MET A 525 -19.78 -12.29 31.23
CA MET A 525 -18.98 -11.43 32.11
C MET A 525 -19.78 -10.19 32.45
N ALA A 526 -19.92 -9.90 33.74
CA ALA A 526 -20.50 -8.66 34.23
C ALA A 526 -19.41 -7.87 34.95
N THR A 527 -19.17 -6.63 34.50
CA THR A 527 -18.09 -5.77 34.99
C THR A 527 -18.66 -4.50 35.58
N LEU A 528 -18.32 -4.23 36.84
CA LEU A 528 -18.49 -2.94 37.48
C LEU A 528 -17.13 -2.24 37.50
N GLY A 529 -17.02 -1.13 36.79
CA GLY A 529 -15.83 -0.31 36.70
C GLY A 529 -15.99 1.03 37.40
N LEU A 530 -14.91 1.53 38.00
CA LEU A 530 -14.79 2.92 38.40
C LEU A 530 -13.40 3.43 37.99
N GLU A 531 -13.38 4.43 37.12
CA GLU A 531 -12.17 5.17 36.79
C GLU A 531 -12.17 6.50 37.54
N TRP A 532 -11.05 6.83 38.15
CA TRP A 532 -10.75 8.13 38.75
C TRP A 532 -9.54 8.74 38.05
N ARG A 533 -9.66 10.00 37.65
CA ARG A 533 -8.59 10.79 37.03
C ARG A 533 -8.52 12.15 37.69
N PHE A 534 -7.32 12.67 37.91
CA PHE A 534 -7.14 14.00 38.46
C PHE A 534 -6.16 14.85 37.63
N PRO A 535 -6.62 15.50 36.55
CA PRO A 535 -5.75 16.33 35.71
C PRO A 535 -5.37 17.63 36.42
N ILE A 536 -4.12 17.73 36.85
CA ILE A 536 -3.56 18.93 37.49
C ILE A 536 -2.74 19.70 36.45
N LEU A 537 -3.18 20.92 36.13
CA LEU A 537 -2.48 21.83 35.25
C LEU A 537 -1.47 22.67 36.04
N PHE A 538 -0.19 22.58 35.67
CA PHE A 538 0.87 23.47 36.11
C PHE A 538 1.31 24.34 34.95
N SER A 539 1.18 25.66 35.09
CA SER A 539 1.69 26.62 34.10
C SER A 539 2.92 27.33 34.66
N SER A 540 3.97 27.40 33.85
CA SER A 540 5.20 28.14 34.15
C SER A 540 5.47 29.16 33.03
N VAL A 541 6.46 30.04 33.21
CA VAL A 541 6.86 30.95 32.11
C VAL A 541 7.48 30.11 31.00
N GLY A 542 6.80 30.00 29.87
CA GLY A 542 7.31 29.24 28.72
C GLY A 542 6.81 27.80 28.59
N SER A 543 5.93 27.31 29.48
CA SER A 543 5.45 25.93 29.42
C SER A 543 4.13 25.69 30.16
N SER A 544 3.43 24.64 29.72
CA SER A 544 2.20 24.13 30.30
C SER A 544 2.33 22.61 30.48
N HIS A 545 2.04 22.13 31.69
CA HIS A 545 2.20 20.73 32.06
C HIS A 545 0.90 20.22 32.68
N VAL A 546 0.42 19.06 32.23
CA VAL A 546 -0.69 18.34 32.86
C VAL A 546 -0.14 17.07 33.48
N PHE A 547 -0.30 16.95 34.79
CA PHE A 547 -0.01 15.75 35.54
C PHE A 547 -1.33 15.11 35.96
N GLU A 548 -1.59 13.89 35.52
CA GLU A 548 -2.86 13.21 35.71
C GLU A 548 -2.64 11.86 36.40
N PRO A 549 -2.74 11.79 37.73
CA PRO A 549 -2.90 10.53 38.44
C PRO A 549 -4.20 9.86 38.00
N MET A 550 -4.12 8.55 37.81
CA MET A 550 -5.22 7.71 37.35
C MET A 550 -5.31 6.47 38.24
N ALA A 551 -6.53 6.11 38.62
CA ALA A 551 -6.83 4.85 39.25
C ALA A 551 -8.07 4.24 38.59
N GLN A 552 -8.03 2.95 38.28
CA GLN A 552 -9.19 2.19 37.84
C GLN A 552 -9.40 1.02 38.78
N LEU A 553 -10.65 0.69 39.07
CA LEU A 553 -11.06 -0.54 39.74
C LEU A 553 -12.11 -1.23 38.89
N PHE A 554 -11.84 -2.47 38.49
CA PHE A 554 -12.78 -3.35 37.80
C PHE A 554 -13.10 -4.54 38.68
N VAL A 555 -14.38 -4.70 39.03
CA VAL A 555 -14.90 -5.82 39.81
C VAL A 555 -15.72 -6.69 38.87
N ARG A 556 -15.34 -7.97 38.78
CA ARG A 556 -15.98 -8.94 37.90
C ARG A 556 -15.77 -10.38 38.41
N PRO A 557 -16.62 -11.33 38.00
CA PRO A 557 -16.40 -12.75 38.26
C PRO A 557 -15.11 -13.29 37.64
N ASN A 558 -14.77 -14.54 37.97
CA ASN A 558 -13.70 -15.26 37.28
C ASN A 558 -14.06 -15.50 35.81
N GLU A 559 -13.05 -15.55 34.95
CA GLU A 559 -13.21 -15.96 33.56
C GLU A 559 -13.85 -17.36 33.49
N SER A 560 -14.85 -17.51 32.63
CA SER A 560 -15.55 -18.79 32.46
C SER A 560 -14.62 -19.81 31.78
N TYR A 561 -14.52 -21.01 32.36
CA TYR A 561 -13.64 -22.10 31.88
C TYR A 561 -12.13 -21.79 31.97
N VAL A 562 -11.74 -20.82 32.79
CA VAL A 562 -10.33 -20.48 33.03
C VAL A 562 -9.53 -21.66 33.61
N GLY A 563 -8.28 -21.79 33.17
CA GLY A 563 -7.34 -22.81 33.66
C GLY A 563 -7.49 -24.19 33.04
N GLY A 564 -8.32 -24.34 32.00
CA GLY A 564 -8.46 -25.56 31.21
C GLY A 564 -8.43 -25.29 29.71
N LEU A 565 -8.11 -26.30 28.91
CA LEU A 565 -8.06 -26.21 27.44
C LEU A 565 -9.44 -26.34 26.79
N ALA A 566 -10.45 -25.67 27.35
CA ALA A 566 -11.85 -25.80 26.96
C ALA A 566 -12.24 -24.89 25.78
N VAL A 567 -11.61 -23.71 25.69
CA VAL A 567 -11.95 -22.66 24.73
C VAL A 567 -10.84 -22.54 23.68
N PRO A 568 -11.14 -22.77 22.39
CA PRO A 568 -10.22 -22.44 21.30
C PRO A 568 -9.93 -20.93 21.27
N ASN A 569 -8.66 -20.57 21.13
CA ASN A 569 -8.23 -19.17 21.01
C ASN A 569 -7.83 -18.89 19.55
N GLU A 570 -8.69 -18.22 18.79
CA GLU A 570 -8.52 -17.91 17.36
C GLU A 570 -8.20 -16.43 17.13
N ASP A 571 -8.76 -15.52 17.94
CA ASP A 571 -8.58 -14.06 17.77
C ASP A 571 -7.97 -13.32 18.96
N ALA A 572 -7.51 -14.05 19.98
CA ALA A 572 -6.82 -13.53 21.16
C ALA A 572 -5.40 -14.12 21.32
N GLN A 573 -4.68 -14.41 20.22
CA GLN A 573 -3.39 -15.14 20.28
C GLN A 573 -2.16 -14.26 20.51
N SER A 574 -2.30 -12.94 20.38
CA SER A 574 -1.22 -11.98 20.58
C SER A 574 -1.57 -11.04 21.73
N PHE A 575 -0.72 -11.03 22.75
CA PHE A 575 -0.86 -10.14 23.88
C PHE A 575 0.48 -9.50 24.25
N VAL A 576 0.45 -8.18 24.45
CA VAL A 576 1.58 -7.41 24.96
C VAL A 576 1.04 -6.46 26.03
N PHE A 577 1.47 -6.68 27.27
CA PHE A 577 1.24 -5.73 28.34
C PHE A 577 2.28 -4.60 28.27
N ASP A 578 1.81 -3.38 28.04
CA ASP A 578 2.62 -2.18 28.03
C ASP A 578 1.80 -0.95 28.49
N ALA A 579 2.40 0.23 28.38
CA ALA A 579 1.78 1.48 28.80
C ALA A 579 0.45 1.79 28.07
N SER A 580 0.24 1.27 26.86
CA SER A 580 -0.99 1.49 26.09
C SER A 580 -2.14 0.61 26.56
N THR A 581 -1.86 -0.60 27.07
CA THR A 581 -2.88 -1.54 27.54
C THR A 581 -3.16 -1.45 29.05
N LEU A 582 -2.38 -0.68 29.82
CA LEU A 582 -2.51 -0.59 31.28
C LEU A 582 -3.94 -0.29 31.77
N PHE A 583 -4.62 0.65 31.12
CA PHE A 583 -5.93 1.16 31.53
C PHE A 583 -7.10 0.60 30.69
N GLU A 584 -6.86 -0.45 29.90
CA GLU A 584 -7.92 -1.16 29.19
C GLU A 584 -8.73 -2.02 30.18
N ARG A 585 -10.04 -2.08 29.95
CA ARG A 585 -11.00 -2.89 30.75
C ARG A 585 -10.70 -4.39 30.60
N ASP A 586 -10.43 -4.80 29.37
CA ASP A 586 -9.95 -6.12 29.00
C ASP A 586 -8.69 -5.94 28.18
N LYS A 587 -7.59 -6.54 28.63
CA LYS A 587 -6.27 -6.43 27.98
C LYS A 587 -6.03 -7.52 26.94
N PHE A 588 -6.87 -8.56 26.89
CA PHE A 588 -6.79 -9.52 25.80
C PHE A 588 -7.28 -8.89 24.50
N SER A 589 -6.67 -9.29 23.38
CA SER A 589 -7.19 -8.97 22.06
C SER A 589 -8.39 -9.88 21.73
N GLY A 590 -9.29 -9.44 20.85
CA GLY A 590 -10.42 -10.26 20.41
C GLY A 590 -11.46 -10.51 21.49
N TYR A 591 -12.17 -11.65 21.41
CA TYR A 591 -13.16 -12.04 22.42
C TYR A 591 -13.01 -13.50 22.89
N ASP A 592 -12.03 -14.26 22.40
CA ASP A 592 -11.83 -15.65 22.83
C ASP A 592 -11.28 -15.76 24.26
N ARG A 593 -10.58 -14.74 24.74
CA ARG A 593 -10.17 -14.60 26.14
C ARG A 593 -10.82 -13.35 26.71
N ILE A 594 -11.26 -13.45 27.97
CA ILE A 594 -11.87 -12.34 28.68
C ILE A 594 -11.17 -12.21 30.02
N GLU A 595 -10.65 -11.03 30.31
CA GLU A 595 -9.98 -10.79 31.58
C GLU A 595 -10.99 -10.94 32.74
N GLY A 596 -10.68 -11.82 33.69
CA GLY A 596 -11.50 -12.13 34.88
C GLY A 596 -10.91 -11.60 36.19
N GLY A 597 -11.69 -11.76 37.27
CA GLY A 597 -11.32 -11.36 38.63
C GLY A 597 -11.25 -9.85 38.86
N THR A 598 -11.11 -9.45 40.12
CA THR A 598 -11.10 -8.04 40.52
C THR A 598 -9.71 -7.44 40.36
N ARG A 599 -9.59 -6.31 39.66
CA ARG A 599 -8.31 -5.63 39.42
C ARG A 599 -8.35 -4.14 39.68
N ALA A 600 -7.25 -3.62 40.19
CA ALA A 600 -6.98 -2.20 40.26
C ALA A 600 -5.79 -1.83 39.36
N ASN A 601 -5.93 -0.80 38.52
CA ASN A 601 -4.84 -0.25 37.73
C ASN A 601 -4.49 1.13 38.28
N LEU A 602 -3.22 1.37 38.59
CA LEU A 602 -2.73 2.64 39.09
C LEU A 602 -1.65 3.16 38.16
N GLY A 603 -1.70 4.46 37.86
CA GLY A 603 -0.63 5.07 37.10
C GLY A 603 -0.76 6.58 37.01
N ILE A 604 0.21 7.16 36.33
CA ILE A 604 0.31 8.59 36.12
C ILE A 604 0.49 8.81 34.63
N ARG A 605 -0.32 9.72 34.08
CA ARG A 605 -0.14 10.27 32.76
C ARG A 605 0.41 11.69 32.86
N TYR A 606 1.37 12.00 32.02
CA TYR A 606 1.98 13.31 31.92
C TYR A 606 1.89 13.83 30.48
N SER A 607 1.55 15.10 30.31
CA SER A 607 1.72 15.82 29.05
C SER A 607 2.32 17.20 29.32
N GLY A 608 3.27 17.60 28.49
CA GLY A 608 3.96 18.89 28.57
C GLY A 608 3.99 19.54 27.19
N SER A 609 3.73 20.84 27.15
CA SER A 609 3.84 21.70 25.98
C SER A 609 4.69 22.90 26.35
N PHE A 610 5.63 23.28 25.49
CA PHE A 610 6.60 24.35 25.72
C PHE A 610 6.43 25.42 24.62
N ASP A 611 6.64 26.69 24.96
CA ASP A 611 6.45 27.83 24.04
C ASP A 611 7.40 27.77 22.82
N ASN A 612 8.52 27.07 22.96
CA ASN A 612 9.45 26.78 21.87
C ASN A 612 8.97 25.65 20.94
N GLY A 613 7.72 25.19 21.09
CA GLY A 613 7.06 24.16 20.27
C GLY A 613 7.37 22.72 20.66
N TRP A 614 8.20 22.49 21.67
CA TRP A 614 8.47 21.14 22.15
C TRP A 614 7.23 20.56 22.85
N THR A 615 7.07 19.24 22.75
CA THR A 615 6.04 18.49 23.44
C THR A 615 6.63 17.26 24.09
N THR A 616 6.09 16.89 25.25
CA THR A 616 6.48 15.69 25.99
C THR A 616 5.25 14.95 26.45
N ASN A 617 5.30 13.63 26.46
CA ASN A 617 4.26 12.80 27.01
C ASN A 617 4.87 11.67 27.83
N GLY A 618 4.13 11.20 28.83
CA GLY A 618 4.55 10.07 29.65
C GLY A 618 3.36 9.30 30.20
N LEU A 619 3.57 8.02 30.42
CA LEU A 619 2.68 7.14 31.17
C LEU A 619 3.54 6.18 31.96
N PHE A 620 3.25 6.00 33.24
CA PHE A 620 3.89 4.99 34.07
C PHE A 620 2.88 4.41 35.05
N GLY A 621 2.87 3.10 35.23
CA GLY A 621 1.95 2.48 36.18
C GLY A 621 2.07 0.97 36.28
N GLN A 622 1.14 0.41 37.04
CA GLN A 622 1.11 -0.99 37.44
C GLN A 622 -0.35 -1.42 37.64
N SER A 623 -0.63 -2.70 37.41
CA SER A 623 -1.90 -3.37 37.65
C SER A 623 -1.78 -4.30 38.86
N TYR A 624 -2.86 -4.46 39.61
CA TYR A 624 -2.95 -5.31 40.80
C TYR A 624 -4.18 -6.20 40.67
N HIS A 625 -3.98 -7.51 40.71
CA HIS A 625 -5.04 -8.50 40.85
C HIS A 625 -5.38 -8.66 42.32
N LEU A 626 -6.61 -8.29 42.70
CA LEU A 626 -7.03 -8.15 44.09
C LEU A 626 -7.82 -9.36 44.59
N ASP A 627 -8.60 -10.00 43.72
CA ASP A 627 -9.44 -11.15 44.08
C ASP A 627 -9.86 -11.96 42.83
N GLY A 628 -10.23 -13.22 43.04
CA GLY A 628 -10.62 -14.16 41.99
C GLY A 628 -9.43 -14.86 41.33
N ARG A 629 -9.68 -15.61 40.25
CA ARG A 629 -8.64 -16.29 39.46
C ARG A 629 -8.03 -15.32 38.46
N ASN A 630 -6.70 -15.35 38.36
CA ASN A 630 -5.95 -14.50 37.43
C ASN A 630 -5.91 -15.14 36.04
N SER A 631 -6.67 -14.60 35.09
CA SER A 631 -6.73 -15.08 33.70
C SER A 631 -5.37 -15.15 32.98
N PHE A 632 -4.39 -14.32 33.35
CA PHE A 632 -3.06 -14.33 32.70
C PHE A 632 -2.14 -15.40 33.27
N ALA A 633 -2.36 -15.83 34.50
CA ALA A 633 -1.61 -16.91 35.15
C ALA A 633 -2.03 -18.30 34.66
N GLU A 634 -3.19 -18.39 34.02
CA GLU A 634 -3.87 -19.64 33.71
C GLU A 634 -3.60 -20.05 32.25
N PRO A 635 -3.26 -21.33 31.99
CA PRO A 635 -2.91 -21.78 30.65
C PRO A 635 -4.13 -21.78 29.71
N ASP A 636 -3.86 -21.58 28.42
CA ASP A 636 -4.80 -21.80 27.32
C ASP A 636 -4.08 -22.47 26.14
N MET A 637 -4.79 -22.73 25.04
CA MET A 637 -4.24 -23.50 23.91
C MET A 637 -3.01 -22.87 23.25
N VAL A 638 -2.76 -21.57 23.45
CA VAL A 638 -1.64 -20.82 22.85
C VAL A 638 -0.70 -20.18 23.86
N ASN A 639 -0.96 -20.34 25.16
CA ASN A 639 -0.29 -19.69 26.28
C ASN A 639 -0.26 -18.15 26.17
N VAL A 640 -1.38 -17.52 25.79
CA VAL A 640 -1.40 -16.06 25.55
C VAL A 640 -1.02 -15.24 26.79
N GLY A 641 -1.39 -15.69 27.99
CA GLY A 641 -1.07 -14.98 29.24
C GLY A 641 0.40 -15.09 29.68
N ALA A 642 1.16 -16.01 29.11
CA ALA A 642 2.51 -16.33 29.56
C ALA A 642 3.54 -15.23 29.25
N ASN A 643 4.50 -15.03 30.15
CA ASN A 643 5.50 -13.97 30.10
C ASN A 643 4.92 -12.57 29.82
N SER A 644 3.68 -12.32 30.27
CA SER A 644 2.97 -11.07 30.01
C SER A 644 3.27 -9.99 31.04
N GLY A 645 3.77 -10.35 32.22
CA GLY A 645 3.94 -9.44 33.35
C GLY A 645 2.63 -9.18 34.09
N LEU A 646 1.60 -10.01 33.93
CA LEU A 646 0.30 -9.94 34.61
C LEU A 646 -0.10 -11.24 35.32
N GLU A 647 0.79 -12.23 35.34
CA GLU A 647 0.56 -13.57 35.90
C GLU A 647 0.58 -13.58 37.43
N THR A 648 1.27 -12.62 38.05
CA THR A 648 1.33 -12.42 39.50
C THR A 648 0.20 -11.52 39.99
N ASP A 649 0.00 -11.46 41.31
CA ASP A 649 -1.02 -10.58 41.92
C ASP A 649 -0.66 -9.09 41.77
N THR A 650 0.62 -8.79 41.63
CA THR A 650 1.15 -7.51 41.18
C THR A 650 1.57 -7.67 39.72
N SER A 651 1.44 -6.65 38.87
CA SER A 651 1.98 -6.72 37.52
C SER A 651 3.42 -6.22 37.47
N ASP A 652 4.13 -6.50 36.39
CA ASP A 652 5.30 -5.72 36.00
C ASP A 652 4.93 -4.22 35.92
N PHE A 653 5.91 -3.35 36.15
CA PHE A 653 5.76 -1.93 35.86
C PHE A 653 5.82 -1.70 34.36
N VAL A 654 4.92 -0.87 33.83
CA VAL A 654 4.93 -0.44 32.44
C VAL A 654 5.13 1.06 32.34
N GLY A 655 5.94 1.49 31.38
CA GLY A 655 6.30 2.88 31.19
C GLY A 655 6.44 3.26 29.73
N LEU A 656 6.06 4.49 29.40
CA LEU A 656 6.32 5.16 28.15
C LEU A 656 6.67 6.61 28.43
N VAL A 657 7.71 7.12 27.78
CA VAL A 657 8.06 8.54 27.76
C VAL A 657 8.40 8.91 26.33
N GLY A 658 7.86 10.04 25.87
CA GLY A 658 8.12 10.58 24.55
C GLY A 658 8.41 12.08 24.60
N ILE A 659 9.21 12.52 23.63
CA ILE A 659 9.52 13.92 23.39
C ILE A 659 9.50 14.16 21.88
N ALA A 660 8.93 15.29 21.47
CA ALA A 660 8.94 15.75 20.09
C ALA A 660 9.21 17.25 20.04
N SER A 661 9.83 17.68 18.96
CA SER A 661 10.24 19.06 18.71
C SER A 661 9.59 19.58 17.43
N PRO A 662 9.44 20.90 17.27
CA PRO A 662 8.82 21.47 16.06
C PRO A 662 9.73 21.36 14.83
N ASN A 663 11.03 21.12 15.01
CA ASN A 663 12.00 20.91 13.93
C ASN A 663 12.15 19.43 13.53
N GLY A 664 11.23 18.56 13.95
CA GLY A 664 11.12 17.18 13.48
C GLY A 664 11.95 16.14 14.24
N LEU A 665 12.67 16.51 15.30
CA LEU A 665 13.26 15.54 16.23
C LEU A 665 12.18 14.93 17.11
N SER A 666 12.19 13.61 17.24
CA SER A 666 11.36 12.84 18.16
C SER A 666 12.18 11.73 18.83
N ALA A 667 11.87 11.43 20.07
CA ALA A 667 12.41 10.26 20.76
C ALA A 667 11.36 9.69 21.69
N SER A 668 11.34 8.37 21.83
CA SER A 668 10.49 7.70 22.80
C SER A 668 11.18 6.48 23.39
N LEU A 669 10.93 6.24 24.67
CA LEU A 669 11.32 5.06 25.41
C LEU A 669 10.04 4.41 25.92
N SER A 670 9.84 3.13 25.65
CA SER A 670 8.85 2.30 26.33
C SER A 670 9.52 1.10 26.98
N GLY A 671 8.96 0.61 28.08
CA GLY A 671 9.53 -0.52 28.81
C GLY A 671 8.55 -1.22 29.72
N ARG A 672 8.83 -2.49 29.98
CA ARG A 672 8.23 -3.32 31.01
C ARG A 672 9.31 -3.82 31.95
N PHE A 673 9.13 -3.62 33.24
CA PHE A 673 10.11 -3.88 34.28
C PHE A 673 9.53 -4.81 35.34
N ASP A 674 10.33 -5.76 35.79
CA ASP A 674 9.96 -6.69 36.85
C ASP A 674 9.47 -5.96 38.11
N GLU A 675 8.38 -6.44 38.67
CA GLU A 675 7.69 -5.83 39.81
C GLU A 675 8.55 -5.72 41.09
N GLN A 676 9.55 -6.60 41.29
CA GLN A 676 10.37 -6.66 42.51
C GLN A 676 11.79 -6.15 42.29
N THR A 677 12.39 -6.50 41.16
CA THR A 677 13.81 -6.26 40.86
C THR A 677 14.05 -5.08 39.92
N LEU A 678 13.01 -4.59 39.24
CA LEU A 678 13.10 -3.61 38.15
C LEU A 678 13.98 -4.08 36.97
N GLU A 679 14.25 -5.38 36.87
CA GLU A 679 14.90 -5.96 35.71
C GLU A 679 14.06 -5.67 34.46
N VAL A 680 14.72 -5.23 33.37
CA VAL A 680 14.01 -4.97 32.12
C VAL A 680 13.53 -6.31 31.55
N ARG A 681 12.22 -6.42 31.31
CA ARG A 681 11.60 -7.58 30.64
C ARG A 681 11.37 -7.31 29.15
N ARG A 682 11.10 -6.05 28.83
CA ARG A 682 10.93 -5.53 27.47
C ARG A 682 11.34 -4.07 27.44
N SER A 683 12.01 -3.63 26.38
CA SER A 683 12.21 -2.20 26.13
C SER A 683 12.25 -1.89 24.65
N GLU A 684 11.73 -0.72 24.30
CA GLU A 684 11.83 -0.18 22.96
C GLU A 684 12.29 1.28 23.04
N VAL A 685 13.38 1.59 22.34
CA VAL A 685 13.89 2.95 22.20
C VAL A 685 13.73 3.33 20.75
N LYS A 686 13.06 4.44 20.49
CA LYS A 686 12.90 5.02 19.16
C LYS A 686 13.48 6.42 19.14
N PHE A 687 14.22 6.71 18.10
CA PHE A 687 14.72 8.04 17.78
C PHE A 687 14.35 8.34 16.33
N GLY A 688 13.90 9.56 16.09
CA GLY A 688 13.52 10.07 14.79
C GLY A 688 14.00 11.50 14.63
N PHE A 689 14.44 11.83 13.42
CA PHE A 689 14.66 13.19 12.98
C PHE A 689 14.12 13.31 11.56
N SER A 690 13.17 14.20 11.35
CA SER A 690 12.60 14.48 10.03
C SER A 690 12.75 15.96 9.72
N GLY A 691 13.87 16.31 9.09
CA GLY A 691 14.17 17.66 8.60
C GLY A 691 14.60 17.63 7.14
N GLN A 692 14.49 18.76 6.45
CA GLN A 692 15.24 18.96 5.21
C GLN A 692 16.62 19.50 5.59
N PRO A 693 17.73 18.97 5.04
CA PRO A 693 17.83 17.96 3.98
C PRO A 693 17.97 16.50 4.48
N ILE A 694 17.92 16.22 5.78
CA ILE A 694 18.25 14.89 6.34
C ILE A 694 17.09 14.33 7.19
N SER A 695 16.76 13.06 6.96
CA SER A 695 15.91 12.28 7.83
C SER A 695 16.67 11.08 8.41
N VAL A 696 16.53 10.80 9.70
CA VAL A 696 17.14 9.63 10.36
C VAL A 696 16.10 8.98 11.25
N SER A 697 16.07 7.65 11.26
CA SER A 697 15.34 6.86 12.24
C SER A 697 16.27 5.81 12.85
N ALA A 698 16.11 5.58 14.15
CA ALA A 698 16.78 4.49 14.83
C ALA A 698 15.81 3.88 15.83
N LYS A 699 15.79 2.55 15.90
CA LYS A 699 14.98 1.78 16.83
C LYS A 699 15.85 0.70 17.45
N TYR A 700 15.78 0.56 18.76
CA TYR A 700 16.28 -0.58 19.50
C TYR A 700 15.10 -1.28 20.15
N ALA A 701 15.04 -2.60 20.03
CA ALA A 701 14.04 -3.43 20.69
C ALA A 701 14.73 -4.56 21.46
N PHE A 702 14.38 -4.68 22.73
CA PHE A 702 14.74 -5.80 23.57
C PHE A 702 13.47 -6.50 24.05
N ILE A 703 13.44 -7.82 23.90
CA ILE A 703 12.40 -8.68 24.45
C ILE A 703 13.11 -9.87 25.10
N GLN A 704 12.88 -10.07 26.39
CA GLN A 704 13.40 -11.23 27.12
C GLN A 704 12.93 -12.54 26.46
N LYS A 705 13.68 -13.63 26.63
CA LYS A 705 13.28 -14.97 26.22
C LYS A 705 11.88 -15.29 26.73
N GLN A 706 11.07 -15.89 25.86
CA GLN A 706 9.69 -16.30 26.13
C GLN A 706 9.56 -17.78 25.71
N PRO A 707 10.04 -18.72 26.55
CA PRO A 707 10.12 -20.13 26.18
C PRO A 707 8.74 -20.70 25.81
N LEU A 708 7.69 -20.34 26.56
CA LEU A 708 6.30 -20.75 26.30
C LEU A 708 5.76 -20.28 24.94
N TYR A 709 6.40 -19.28 24.31
CA TYR A 709 6.09 -18.81 22.97
C TYR A 709 6.99 -19.39 21.87
N GLY A 710 7.98 -20.21 22.24
CA GLY A 710 8.97 -20.75 21.33
C GLY A 710 10.22 -19.88 21.17
N PHE A 711 10.39 -18.86 22.01
CA PHE A 711 11.57 -18.00 21.98
C PHE A 711 12.47 -18.34 23.17
N ALA A 712 13.39 -19.30 22.97
CA ALA A 712 14.29 -19.78 24.01
C ALA A 712 15.37 -18.75 24.42
N GLU A 713 15.67 -17.79 23.54
CA GLU A 713 16.73 -16.80 23.69
C GLU A 713 16.17 -15.38 23.77
N ASP A 714 16.93 -14.50 24.41
CA ASP A 714 16.67 -13.06 24.42
C ASP A 714 16.76 -12.50 23.01
N ARG A 715 15.90 -11.52 22.69
CA ARG A 715 15.85 -10.90 21.36
C ARG A 715 16.27 -9.45 21.47
N HIS A 716 17.31 -9.11 20.74
CA HIS A 716 17.87 -7.76 20.69
C HIS A 716 18.03 -7.34 19.23
N GLU A 717 17.29 -6.32 18.81
CA GLU A 717 17.31 -5.84 17.43
C GLU A 717 17.56 -4.34 17.38
N VAL A 718 18.52 -3.93 16.56
CA VAL A 718 18.81 -2.53 16.24
C VAL A 718 18.45 -2.30 14.78
N MET A 719 17.54 -1.36 14.53
CA MET A 719 17.17 -0.91 13.20
C MET A 719 17.59 0.54 13.03
N VAL A 720 18.31 0.85 11.96
CA VAL A 720 18.72 2.22 11.61
C VAL A 720 18.33 2.48 10.18
N GLY A 721 17.69 3.63 9.94
CA GLY A 721 17.32 4.13 8.62
C GLY A 721 17.76 5.58 8.46
N GLY A 722 18.13 5.97 7.25
CA GLY A 722 18.55 7.34 6.98
C GLY A 722 18.32 7.73 5.54
N SER A 723 18.04 9.01 5.32
CA SER A 723 18.08 9.63 4.00
C SER A 723 18.64 11.04 4.07
N ALA A 724 19.40 11.42 3.04
CA ALA A 724 20.01 12.73 2.94
C ALA A 724 19.85 13.24 1.51
N GLN A 725 19.36 14.47 1.39
CA GLN A 725 19.32 15.25 0.16
C GLN A 725 20.70 15.93 0.01
N LEU A 726 21.53 15.43 -0.91
CA LEU A 726 22.91 15.90 -1.13
C LEU A 726 22.93 17.25 -1.89
N SER A 727 21.93 17.48 -2.72
CA SER A 727 21.65 18.72 -3.47
C SER A 727 20.17 18.73 -3.86
N GLU A 728 19.67 19.78 -4.51
CA GLU A 728 18.25 19.90 -4.91
C GLU A 728 17.68 18.61 -5.55
N ASN A 729 18.47 17.92 -6.37
CA ASN A 729 18.00 16.77 -7.15
C ASN A 729 18.52 15.42 -6.66
N TRP A 730 19.58 15.38 -5.84
CA TRP A 730 20.23 14.12 -5.43
C TRP A 730 19.85 13.71 -4.01
N ARG A 731 19.42 12.45 -3.85
CA ARG A 731 19.11 11.82 -2.57
C ARG A 731 19.87 10.50 -2.41
N ILE A 732 20.43 10.27 -1.23
CA ILE A 732 20.92 8.97 -0.80
C ILE A 732 20.09 8.48 0.38
N PHE A 733 19.82 7.19 0.45
CA PHE A 733 19.10 6.59 1.58
C PHE A 733 19.57 5.17 1.82
N GLY A 734 19.31 4.66 3.02
CA GLY A 734 19.64 3.29 3.37
C GLY A 734 19.07 2.91 4.71
N SER A 735 19.07 1.60 4.97
CA SER A 735 18.60 1.03 6.22
C SER A 735 19.37 -0.24 6.56
N GLY A 736 19.46 -0.57 7.83
CA GLY A 736 20.02 -1.81 8.33
C GLY A 736 19.32 -2.28 9.59
N THR A 737 19.06 -3.58 9.68
CA THR A 737 18.50 -4.27 10.84
C THR A 737 19.49 -5.31 11.33
N TYR A 738 20.05 -5.09 12.52
CA TYR A 738 21.04 -5.94 13.14
C TYR A 738 20.47 -6.67 14.35
N ASP A 739 20.57 -7.98 14.36
CA ASP A 739 20.23 -8.85 15.48
C ASP A 739 21.48 -9.07 16.33
N LEU A 740 21.48 -8.50 17.54
CA LEU A 740 22.62 -8.55 18.46
C LEU A 740 22.78 -9.93 19.11
N GLN A 741 21.72 -10.74 19.17
CA GLN A 741 21.79 -12.09 19.77
C GLN A 741 22.50 -13.06 18.83
N THR A 742 22.12 -13.04 17.55
CA THR A 742 22.71 -13.93 16.52
C THR A 742 23.96 -13.33 15.86
N ASN A 743 24.26 -12.06 16.13
CA ASN A 743 25.33 -11.28 15.48
C ASN A 743 25.18 -11.22 13.95
N VAL A 744 23.95 -11.06 13.47
CA VAL A 744 23.61 -11.05 12.04
C VAL A 744 22.96 -9.73 11.64
N LEU A 745 23.46 -9.13 10.55
CA LEU A 745 22.74 -8.08 9.82
C LEU A 745 21.64 -8.78 9.01
N VAL A 746 20.43 -8.81 9.56
CA VAL A 746 19.27 -9.56 9.04
C VAL A 746 18.78 -8.96 7.74
N ARG A 747 18.81 -7.63 7.63
CA ARG A 747 18.42 -6.91 6.43
C ARG A 747 19.25 -5.65 6.31
N ASP A 748 19.71 -5.36 5.11
CA ASP A 748 20.30 -4.08 4.79
C ASP A 748 19.93 -3.66 3.38
N GLY A 749 20.01 -2.36 3.14
CA GLY A 749 19.86 -1.85 1.80
C GLY A 749 20.34 -0.42 1.70
N ILE A 750 20.73 -0.08 0.49
CA ILE A 750 21.16 1.25 0.10
C ILE A 750 20.46 1.63 -1.19
N GLY A 751 20.08 2.88 -1.28
CA GLY A 751 19.50 3.42 -2.48
C GLY A 751 19.96 4.83 -2.77
N PHE A 752 19.83 5.17 -4.04
CA PHE A 752 20.30 6.41 -4.61
C PHE A 752 19.24 6.92 -5.57
N GLY A 753 18.86 8.17 -5.39
CA GLY A 753 17.81 8.85 -6.14
C GLY A 753 18.34 10.11 -6.79
N TYR A 754 17.94 10.34 -8.03
CA TYR A 754 17.96 11.63 -8.69
C TYR A 754 16.52 11.99 -9.06
N ALA A 755 16.07 13.21 -8.80
CA ALA A 755 14.78 13.68 -9.27
C ALA A 755 14.90 15.15 -9.66
N ASP A 756 14.48 15.48 -10.87
CA ASP A 756 14.27 16.84 -11.33
C ASP A 756 12.93 16.98 -12.05
N ASP A 757 12.69 18.12 -12.69
CA ASP A 757 11.42 18.42 -13.35
C ASP A 757 11.07 17.50 -14.53
N CYS A 758 12.03 16.80 -15.14
CA CYS A 758 11.83 16.03 -16.37
C CYS A 758 12.35 14.58 -16.33
N PHE A 759 13.11 14.22 -15.31
CA PHE A 759 13.84 12.96 -15.18
C PHE A 759 13.93 12.52 -13.72
N THR A 760 13.64 11.24 -13.47
CA THR A 760 13.88 10.60 -12.17
C THR A 760 14.70 9.35 -12.37
N TYR A 761 15.64 9.09 -11.48
CA TYR A 761 16.42 7.86 -11.40
C TYR A 761 16.39 7.36 -9.97
N LEU A 762 16.12 6.09 -9.76
CA LEU A 762 16.17 5.42 -8.48
C LEU A 762 16.93 4.11 -8.65
N MET A 763 17.92 3.86 -7.82
CA MET A 763 18.59 2.57 -7.73
C MET A 763 18.51 2.09 -6.31
N THR A 764 18.23 0.81 -6.13
CA THR A 764 18.12 0.17 -4.82
C THR A 764 18.85 -1.17 -4.83
N PHE A 765 19.71 -1.36 -3.85
CA PHE A 765 20.28 -2.64 -3.50
C PHE A 765 19.73 -3.03 -2.12
N SER A 766 19.25 -4.26 -1.99
CA SER A 766 18.83 -4.79 -0.70
C SER A 766 19.29 -6.23 -0.54
N GLU A 767 19.76 -6.55 0.66
CA GLU A 767 20.16 -7.87 1.10
C GLU A 767 19.27 -8.30 2.28
N THR A 768 18.84 -9.56 2.28
CA THR A 768 18.20 -10.19 3.44
C THR A 768 18.96 -11.46 3.76
N ARG A 769 19.18 -11.69 5.05
CA ARG A 769 19.90 -12.84 5.57
C ARG A 769 19.03 -13.63 6.53
N ASP A 770 18.98 -14.93 6.34
CA ASP A 770 18.34 -15.83 7.30
C ASP A 770 19.06 -15.77 8.66
N ARG A 771 18.32 -15.77 9.77
CA ARG A 771 18.90 -15.63 11.12
C ARG A 771 19.68 -16.88 11.54
N ASP A 772 19.27 -18.05 11.04
CA ASP A 772 19.80 -19.35 11.43
C ASP A 772 20.80 -19.89 10.41
N THR A 773 20.39 -20.00 9.14
CA THR A 773 21.22 -20.56 8.07
C THR A 773 22.27 -19.57 7.56
N LYS A 774 22.04 -18.27 7.81
CA LYS A 774 22.83 -17.15 7.28
C LYS A 774 22.83 -17.06 5.75
N GLU A 775 21.91 -17.76 5.09
CA GLU A 775 21.71 -17.69 3.65
C GLU A 775 21.32 -16.28 3.23
N VAL A 776 21.89 -15.85 2.10
CA VAL A 776 21.78 -14.47 1.63
C VAL A 776 20.91 -14.43 0.39
N SER A 777 19.88 -13.58 0.42
CA SER A 777 19.07 -13.23 -0.74
C SER A 777 19.32 -11.77 -1.11
N GLN A 778 19.72 -11.53 -2.35
CA GLN A 778 20.02 -10.19 -2.86
C GLN A 778 19.01 -9.79 -3.93
N SER A 779 18.61 -8.53 -3.90
CA SER A 779 17.73 -7.92 -4.90
C SER A 779 18.31 -6.59 -5.34
N ILE A 780 18.49 -6.44 -6.64
CA ILE A 780 18.91 -5.19 -7.27
C ILE A 780 17.76 -4.70 -8.14
N GLY A 781 17.32 -3.48 -7.86
CA GLY A 781 16.27 -2.80 -8.61
C GLY A 781 16.74 -1.44 -9.05
N PHE A 782 16.22 -0.98 -10.17
CA PHE A 782 16.37 0.41 -10.58
C PHE A 782 15.11 0.86 -11.31
N ASN A 783 14.81 2.14 -11.25
CA ASN A 783 13.70 2.79 -11.93
C ASN A 783 14.17 4.11 -12.54
N ILE A 784 13.79 4.37 -13.78
CA ILE A 784 14.14 5.58 -14.54
C ILE A 784 12.86 6.14 -15.12
N SER A 785 12.44 7.32 -14.68
CA SER A 785 11.27 8.01 -15.22
C SER A 785 11.71 9.12 -16.17
N PHE A 786 11.13 9.15 -17.35
CA PHE A 786 11.22 10.25 -18.29
C PHE A 786 9.85 10.90 -18.41
N ARG A 787 9.73 12.16 -17.96
CA ARG A 787 8.47 12.90 -18.08
C ARG A 787 7.99 12.86 -19.53
N THR A 788 6.71 12.57 -19.76
CA THR A 788 6.07 12.39 -21.10
C THR A 788 6.43 11.14 -21.90
N LEU A 789 7.48 10.40 -21.55
CA LEU A 789 7.79 9.12 -22.22
C LEU A 789 7.38 7.91 -21.35
N GLY A 790 7.43 8.03 -20.01
CA GLY A 790 7.07 6.98 -19.04
C GLY A 790 8.23 6.47 -18.16
N ASP A 791 8.00 5.35 -17.45
CA ASP A 791 8.90 4.78 -16.42
C ASP A 791 9.52 3.43 -16.81
N PHE A 792 10.84 3.32 -16.75
CA PHE A 792 11.64 2.13 -17.06
C PHE A 792 12.20 1.48 -15.78
N GLY A 793 12.11 0.16 -15.65
CA GLY A 793 12.67 -0.58 -14.50
C GLY A 793 11.70 -0.82 -13.35
N SER A 794 12.09 -1.66 -12.39
CA SER A 794 11.38 -1.88 -11.13
C SER A 794 12.34 -1.69 -9.94
N ALA A 795 11.98 -0.79 -9.03
CA ALA A 795 12.71 -0.58 -7.78
C ALA A 795 11.73 -0.83 -6.62
N THR A 796 12.12 -1.70 -5.69
CA THR A 796 11.37 -1.90 -4.45
C THR A 796 11.61 -0.69 -3.55
N SER A 797 10.58 0.12 -3.31
CA SER A 797 10.58 1.22 -2.34
C SER A 797 10.55 0.73 -0.88
N SER A 798 11.07 -0.47 -0.60
CA SER A 798 10.93 -1.18 0.68
C SER A 798 11.70 -0.55 1.85
N PHE A 799 12.08 0.72 1.70
CA PHE A 799 12.77 1.57 2.67
C PHE A 799 11.81 2.49 3.44
N THR A 800 10.51 2.43 3.13
CA THR A 800 9.45 3.10 3.89
C THR A 800 8.56 2.05 4.56
N GLU A 801 8.99 1.58 5.73
CA GLU A 801 8.12 1.08 6.79
C GLU A 801 8.55 1.68 8.12
#